data_AF-A0A354P9S2-F1
#
_entry.id   AF-A0A354P9S2-F1
#
_cell.length_a   1.000
_cell.length_b   1.000
_cell.length_c   1.000
_cell.angle_alpha   90.00
_cell.angle_beta   90.00
_cell.angle_gamma   90.00
#
_symmetry.space_group_name_H-M   'P 1'
#
loop_
_entity.id
_entity.type
_entity.pdbx_description
1 polymer ?
#
loop_
_entity_poly.entity_id
_entity_poly.type
_entity_poly.pdbx_seq_one_letter_code
_entity_poly.pdbx_strand_id
1 'polypeptide(L)'
;MMTFAYPKWIGLTMRFASIWLVVLTFHSPALADGPGKSDSPEAVAADAIAAAPEEAKLISGTKQVTFGGLRAGEGYFSGDGQRMVFQSERDPANPFYQIFVMDFENGDIQQVSPGSGKTTCAWIHPDGAKVLFASTHHDPESSRLQQEELDLRASGQQRRYAWDYDPEFELYEHDLATGKNRRLTETRGYDAEASYSPDGKSVLFASNRQAYERQLSEREKTLFELDPASMIDIYKLDLASGEVIRLTDTLGYDGGPFFSPDGKRFCWRRFSEDGATAEIYTMSVDGGEATRLTSLNAMSWAPFYHPSGEYLVFTTNLHGFANFELYLVRADGKGKPVRASFTEGFDGLPVFLPDGNQIAWTSTRASGGRSQIFMGQWNHAAARTLLGLGTEADADDPDRLAAIATAELASPEFSPADIGRHVDYLTRPELGGRLTGTEGERRATQYVAAYLESLGFEPAGTDGSWFQTFEFPAGSELTAKNSLTIAGEELTLGKAWQPLSFSGDGDFESAPVVFAGYGMVAPASGDFVEYDSYVHLDVKDKWVMVLRDMPQDIKPEMRQHLARYSAPRRKATVARDLGARGIIFVTGPTSGVKNELIRFDRDASAAGVSMAVVSIDNVTAAKMMAKAEKDLAKEQKSLDGGEMAMGYELPGVTVSATVGIDRKTGTGRNVMGRLRTGPAEKVDPPAEGKPMPSDRPMVMVGAHIDHLGVGGGTNSLATEEERDQVHVGADDNASGVAAMLEIAQFLAVQQKRGKLNAKRDLLIVGWSGEELGLFGSQAFVKSFFELYPRAPRVPNPFGDVVNDPQAKLIMAAHGMSEDDEPLSAAISAYLNLDMVGRLREKLVIQGVGSSPTWADEVQRRNVPVGLELELDKTASRLPTDAASFVPREVPILAAFTGAHEDYHTPRDTPEKLNYEGAAKIAHLFALITRGVLTADQPPVFELEEGAQPSEVPRANLTAYLGTIPDYVAGEIKGMRLSGVGGNGPAAKAGVKGGDVIVELAGRKIENVYDYTFAIEALKIGDPVKVVLIRDGKNIELEITPTARE
;
A
#
# COMPACT_ATOMS: atom_id res chain seq x y z
N MET A 1 -29.18 -42.00 -15.97
CA MET A 1 -30.62 -41.96 -15.66
C MET A 1 -30.89 -42.80 -14.44
N MET A 2 -30.92 -42.17 -13.26
CA MET A 2 -31.27 -42.82 -11.99
C MET A 2 -32.30 -41.94 -11.27
N THR A 3 -33.51 -42.48 -11.15
CA THR A 3 -34.65 -41.92 -10.44
C THR A 3 -34.55 -42.30 -8.95
N PHE A 4 -34.75 -41.33 -8.06
CA PHE A 4 -34.87 -41.55 -6.62
C PHE A 4 -36.35 -41.40 -6.21
N ALA A 5 -36.93 -42.40 -5.52
CA ALA A 5 -38.23 -42.28 -4.84
C ALA A 5 -38.30 -43.06 -3.51
N TYR A 6 -39.00 -42.52 -2.52
CA TYR A 6 -39.28 -43.10 -1.18
C TYR A 6 -40.33 -44.24 -1.22
N PRO A 7 -40.50 -45.05 -0.14
CA PRO A 7 -41.21 -46.33 -0.18
C PRO A 7 -42.75 -46.25 -0.10
N LYS A 8 -43.39 -47.31 -0.62
CA LYS A 8 -44.85 -47.53 -0.68
C LYS A 8 -45.45 -47.87 0.69
N TRP A 9 -46.61 -47.27 0.97
CA TRP A 9 -47.59 -47.73 1.97
C TRP A 9 -48.69 -48.60 1.31
N ILE A 10 -49.12 -49.65 2.01
CA ILE A 10 -50.37 -50.42 1.79
C ILE A 10 -51.19 -50.20 3.07
N GLY A 11 -52.50 -49.96 3.15
CA GLY A 11 -53.60 -49.81 2.21
C GLY A 11 -54.89 -49.89 3.04
N LEU A 12 -55.91 -49.05 2.76
CA LEU A 12 -57.29 -49.35 3.16
C LEU A 12 -58.29 -48.69 2.21
N THR A 13 -59.29 -49.50 1.85
CA THR A 13 -60.38 -49.31 0.89
C THR A 13 -61.45 -48.33 1.35
N MET A 14 -61.99 -47.48 0.45
CA MET A 14 -63.42 -47.48 0.04
C MET A 14 -63.83 -46.30 -0.88
N ARG A 15 -64.40 -46.70 -2.04
CA ARG A 15 -65.60 -46.21 -2.76
C ARG A 15 -65.74 -44.76 -3.28
N PHE A 16 -65.70 -44.68 -4.62
CA PHE A 16 -66.56 -43.96 -5.58
C PHE A 16 -67.53 -42.84 -5.10
N ALA A 17 -67.46 -41.67 -5.74
CA ALA A 17 -68.56 -41.09 -6.52
C ALA A 17 -68.12 -39.86 -7.34
N SER A 18 -68.46 -39.88 -8.62
CA SER A 18 -68.42 -38.77 -9.59
C SER A 18 -69.56 -37.78 -9.37
N ILE A 19 -69.44 -36.52 -9.84
CA ILE A 19 -70.43 -35.72 -10.61
C ILE A 19 -70.11 -34.20 -10.61
N TRP A 20 -69.96 -33.64 -11.82
CA TRP A 20 -70.43 -32.35 -12.42
C TRP A 20 -70.55 -31.06 -11.58
N LEU A 21 -70.47 -29.81 -12.08
CA LEU A 21 -70.13 -29.13 -13.35
C LEU A 21 -70.53 -27.63 -13.18
N VAL A 22 -69.73 -26.68 -13.67
CA VAL A 22 -70.11 -25.34 -14.29
C VAL A 22 -70.67 -24.23 -13.35
N VAL A 23 -70.28 -22.93 -13.46
CA VAL A 23 -70.36 -21.98 -14.60
C VAL A 23 -69.36 -20.78 -14.46
N LEU A 24 -68.53 -20.54 -15.49
CA LEU A 24 -68.24 -19.29 -16.28
C LEU A 24 -68.49 -17.90 -15.62
N THR A 25 -67.78 -16.78 -15.87
CA THR A 25 -66.86 -16.27 -16.93
C THR A 25 -66.28 -14.90 -16.46
N PHE A 26 -65.13 -14.37 -16.89
CA PHE A 26 -64.87 -13.74 -18.20
C PHE A 26 -63.35 -13.56 -18.52
N HIS A 27 -62.98 -13.99 -19.73
CA HIS A 27 -62.08 -13.39 -20.75
C HIS A 27 -60.53 -13.38 -20.60
N SER A 28 -59.90 -14.26 -21.40
CA SER A 28 -58.60 -14.10 -22.09
C SER A 28 -58.83 -13.75 -23.58
N PRO A 29 -57.81 -13.33 -24.35
CA PRO A 29 -56.92 -14.28 -25.08
C PRO A 29 -55.44 -13.86 -24.99
N ALA A 30 -54.42 -14.72 -25.18
CA ALA A 30 -54.25 -15.70 -26.24
C ALA A 30 -53.43 -16.95 -25.83
N LEU A 31 -53.84 -18.05 -26.45
CA LEU A 31 -53.29 -19.42 -26.59
C LEU A 31 -51.87 -19.43 -27.19
N ALA A 32 -51.08 -20.51 -27.20
CA ALA A 32 -50.99 -21.82 -26.54
C ALA A 32 -49.76 -22.51 -27.19
N ASP A 33 -49.04 -23.36 -26.46
CA ASP A 33 -48.66 -24.67 -27.00
C ASP A 33 -48.38 -25.66 -25.86
N GLY A 34 -48.79 -26.91 -26.09
CA GLY A 34 -48.80 -28.02 -25.14
C GLY A 34 -47.44 -28.68 -24.89
N PRO A 35 -47.43 -29.88 -24.29
CA PRO A 35 -46.27 -30.42 -23.56
C PRO A 35 -45.17 -30.86 -24.54
N GLY A 36 -44.09 -30.08 -24.62
CA GLY A 36 -42.87 -30.41 -25.37
C GLY A 36 -41.89 -31.16 -24.47
N LYS A 37 -41.60 -32.43 -24.78
CA LYS A 37 -40.38 -32.92 -25.46
C LYS A 37 -39.20 -33.09 -24.51
N SER A 38 -38.75 -34.35 -24.41
CA SER A 38 -37.43 -34.73 -23.91
C SER A 38 -36.36 -33.81 -24.47
N ASP A 39 -35.55 -33.21 -23.59
CA ASP A 39 -34.51 -32.28 -23.97
C ASP A 39 -33.58 -32.87 -25.03
N SER A 40 -33.46 -32.16 -26.15
CA SER A 40 -32.51 -32.49 -27.20
C SER A 40 -31.10 -32.06 -26.75
N PRO A 41 -30.03 -32.75 -27.21
CA PRO A 41 -28.64 -32.42 -26.87
C PRO A 41 -28.23 -30.98 -27.19
N GLU A 42 -28.94 -30.32 -28.11
CA GLU A 42 -28.67 -28.92 -28.52
C GLU A 42 -29.14 -27.87 -27.50
N ALA A 43 -30.18 -28.16 -26.70
CA ALA A 43 -30.65 -27.24 -25.64
C ALA A 43 -29.70 -27.26 -24.42
N VAL A 44 -29.24 -28.45 -24.03
CA VAL A 44 -28.25 -28.66 -22.96
C VAL A 44 -26.91 -28.01 -23.31
N ALA A 45 -26.51 -28.05 -24.58
CA ALA A 45 -25.30 -27.39 -25.05
C ALA A 45 -25.40 -25.85 -25.04
N ALA A 46 -26.59 -25.29 -25.29
CA ALA A 46 -26.81 -23.84 -25.26
C ALA A 46 -26.80 -23.26 -23.84
N ASP A 47 -27.40 -23.95 -22.87
CA ASP A 47 -27.38 -23.55 -21.45
C ASP A 47 -25.98 -23.71 -20.83
N ALA A 48 -25.22 -24.74 -21.19
CA ALA A 48 -23.83 -24.90 -20.76
C ALA A 48 -22.90 -23.77 -21.27
N ILE A 49 -23.16 -23.23 -22.48
CA ILE A 49 -22.41 -22.10 -23.04
C ILE A 49 -22.75 -20.78 -22.31
N ALA A 50 -23.99 -20.60 -21.86
CA ALA A 50 -24.43 -19.43 -21.09
C ALA A 50 -24.03 -19.49 -19.60
N ALA A 51 -23.86 -20.70 -19.04
CA ALA A 51 -23.48 -20.94 -17.64
C ALA A 51 -21.98 -20.71 -17.36
N ALA A 52 -21.10 -20.98 -18.32
CA ALA A 52 -19.65 -20.87 -18.14
C ALA A 52 -19.16 -19.46 -17.79
N PRO A 53 -19.67 -18.36 -18.39
CA PRO A 53 -19.32 -16.99 -17.98
C PRO A 53 -19.77 -16.62 -16.57
N GLU A 54 -20.87 -17.19 -16.07
CA GLU A 54 -21.40 -16.91 -14.74
C GLU A 54 -20.63 -17.67 -13.65
N GLU A 55 -20.32 -18.95 -13.86
CA GLU A 55 -19.43 -19.72 -12.96
C GLU A 55 -18.05 -19.06 -12.87
N ALA A 56 -17.49 -18.59 -14.00
CA ALA A 56 -16.19 -17.93 -14.08
C ALA A 56 -16.05 -16.65 -13.24
N LYS A 57 -17.16 -16.03 -12.82
CA LYS A 57 -17.12 -14.86 -11.92
C LYS A 57 -16.58 -15.22 -10.54
N LEU A 58 -16.86 -16.44 -10.08
CA LEU A 58 -16.51 -16.92 -8.74
C LEU A 58 -15.48 -18.05 -8.77
N ILE A 59 -15.56 -18.95 -9.75
CA ILE A 59 -14.71 -20.13 -9.89
C ILE A 59 -14.07 -20.15 -11.28
N SER A 60 -12.76 -20.05 -11.36
CA SER A 60 -12.03 -20.11 -12.63
C SER A 60 -10.89 -21.13 -12.61
N GLY A 61 -10.36 -21.49 -13.79
CA GLY A 61 -9.22 -22.42 -13.88
C GLY A 61 -9.50 -23.83 -13.33
N THR A 62 -10.75 -24.28 -13.39
CA THR A 62 -11.19 -25.57 -12.85
C THR A 62 -10.39 -26.74 -13.41
N LYS A 63 -9.82 -27.56 -12.53
CA LYS A 63 -9.06 -28.77 -12.85
C LYS A 63 -9.48 -29.94 -11.97
N GLN A 64 -9.49 -31.15 -12.52
CA GLN A 64 -9.67 -32.38 -11.76
C GLN A 64 -8.37 -32.73 -11.02
N VAL A 65 -8.46 -33.15 -9.76
CA VAL A 65 -7.27 -33.51 -8.95
C VAL A 65 -7.21 -34.99 -8.58
N THR A 66 -8.34 -35.70 -8.56
CA THR A 66 -8.36 -37.16 -8.34
C THR A 66 -8.73 -37.90 -9.62
N PHE A 67 -7.93 -38.89 -10.01
CA PHE A 67 -8.12 -39.63 -11.29
C PHE A 67 -8.33 -41.14 -11.10
N GLY A 68 -7.93 -41.71 -9.96
CA GLY A 68 -8.00 -43.14 -9.67
C GLY A 68 -9.13 -43.51 -8.70
N GLY A 69 -9.68 -44.70 -8.87
CA GLY A 69 -10.80 -45.23 -8.07
C GLY A 69 -12.15 -45.18 -8.78
N LEU A 70 -13.15 -45.86 -8.21
CA LEU A 70 -14.54 -45.81 -8.65
C LEU A 70 -15.15 -44.43 -8.38
N ARG A 71 -14.82 -43.84 -7.22
CA ARG A 71 -15.25 -42.51 -6.77
C ARG A 71 -14.30 -41.94 -5.72
N ALA A 72 -14.19 -40.62 -5.67
CA ALA A 72 -13.47 -39.86 -4.66
C ALA A 72 -14.26 -38.58 -4.32
N GLY A 73 -14.17 -38.12 -3.09
CA GLY A 73 -14.84 -36.92 -2.64
C GLY A 73 -14.38 -36.50 -1.25
N GLU A 74 -14.96 -35.43 -0.73
CA GLU A 74 -14.74 -34.96 0.65
C GLU A 74 -13.24 -34.73 0.95
N GLY A 75 -12.64 -33.74 0.27
CA GLY A 75 -11.24 -33.37 0.44
C GLY A 75 -11.07 -32.24 1.44
N TYR A 76 -10.14 -32.36 2.39
CA TYR A 76 -9.76 -31.31 3.34
C TYR A 76 -8.25 -31.09 3.35
N PHE A 77 -7.80 -29.86 3.62
CA PHE A 77 -6.41 -29.46 3.41
C PHE A 77 -5.64 -29.29 4.72
N SER A 78 -4.33 -29.51 4.68
CA SER A 78 -3.40 -29.10 5.75
C SER A 78 -3.34 -27.58 5.86
N GLY A 79 -2.93 -27.05 7.02
CA GLY A 79 -2.89 -25.59 7.25
C GLY A 79 -1.97 -24.81 6.30
N ASP A 80 -1.00 -25.47 5.67
CA ASP A 80 -0.11 -24.93 4.64
C ASP A 80 -0.62 -25.14 3.19
N GLY A 81 -1.74 -25.84 3.01
CA GLY A 81 -2.34 -26.18 1.72
C GLY A 81 -1.56 -27.21 0.89
N GLN A 82 -0.46 -27.78 1.40
CA GLN A 82 0.41 -28.69 0.64
C GLN A 82 -0.11 -30.13 0.58
N ARG A 83 -1.00 -30.52 1.49
CA ARG A 83 -1.58 -31.87 1.53
C ARG A 83 -3.09 -31.80 1.59
N MET A 84 -3.75 -32.78 0.97
CA MET A 84 -5.20 -32.98 1.04
C MET A 84 -5.50 -34.40 1.54
N VAL A 85 -6.29 -34.51 2.60
CA VAL A 85 -6.92 -35.77 3.00
C VAL A 85 -8.26 -35.91 2.30
N PHE A 86 -8.58 -37.09 1.79
CA PHE A 86 -9.84 -37.34 1.09
C PHE A 86 -10.27 -38.80 1.20
N GLN A 87 -11.56 -39.07 0.95
CA GLN A 87 -12.08 -40.43 0.90
C GLN A 87 -12.21 -40.93 -0.54
N SER A 88 -11.86 -42.20 -0.77
CA SER A 88 -11.97 -42.82 -2.10
C SER A 88 -12.23 -44.32 -2.04
N GLU A 89 -13.02 -44.82 -2.99
CA GLU A 89 -13.16 -46.24 -3.27
C GLU A 89 -12.22 -46.61 -4.41
N ARG A 90 -11.07 -47.20 -4.08
CA ARG A 90 -10.00 -47.45 -5.06
C ARG A 90 -9.33 -48.82 -4.94
N ASP A 91 -9.53 -49.53 -3.83
CA ASP A 91 -9.04 -50.89 -3.66
C ASP A 91 -10.12 -51.91 -4.06
N PRO A 92 -9.90 -52.76 -5.08
CA PRO A 92 -10.84 -53.81 -5.45
C PRO A 92 -11.14 -54.82 -4.33
N ALA A 93 -10.25 -54.97 -3.35
CA ALA A 93 -10.43 -55.86 -2.20
C ALA A 93 -11.29 -55.22 -1.08
N ASN A 94 -11.59 -53.91 -1.18
CA ASN A 94 -12.42 -53.20 -0.22
C ASN A 94 -13.58 -52.46 -0.92
N PRO A 95 -14.84 -52.87 -0.69
CA PRO A 95 -16.00 -52.23 -1.31
C PRO A 95 -16.38 -50.87 -0.69
N PHE A 96 -15.75 -50.46 0.41
CA PHE A 96 -16.09 -49.25 1.16
C PHE A 96 -15.06 -48.13 0.94
N TYR A 97 -15.47 -46.89 1.22
CA TYR A 97 -14.55 -45.75 1.26
C TYR A 97 -13.40 -46.01 2.23
N GLN A 98 -12.20 -45.62 1.81
CA GLN A 98 -10.97 -45.56 2.61
C GLN A 98 -10.39 -44.14 2.55
N ILE A 99 -9.57 -43.79 3.54
CA ILE A 99 -9.01 -42.44 3.70
C ILE A 99 -7.59 -42.40 3.16
N PHE A 100 -7.31 -41.38 2.35
CA PHE A 100 -6.04 -41.16 1.68
C PHE A 100 -5.55 -39.73 1.92
N VAL A 101 -4.23 -39.55 1.98
CA VAL A 101 -3.57 -38.24 1.95
C VAL A 101 -2.82 -38.10 0.63
N MET A 102 -3.08 -37.02 -0.09
CA MET A 102 -2.34 -36.59 -1.28
C MET A 102 -1.38 -35.47 -0.89
N ASP A 103 -0.16 -35.54 -1.40
CA ASP A 103 0.84 -34.47 -1.32
C ASP A 103 0.90 -33.74 -2.68
N PHE A 104 0.71 -32.43 -2.69
CA PHE A 104 0.70 -31.63 -3.92
C PHE A 104 2.10 -31.28 -4.43
N GLU A 105 3.14 -31.41 -3.61
CA GLU A 105 4.51 -31.14 -4.02
C GLU A 105 5.03 -32.24 -4.96
N ASN A 106 4.75 -33.51 -4.62
CA ASN A 106 5.24 -34.67 -5.36
C ASN A 106 4.14 -35.50 -6.06
N GLY A 107 2.86 -35.30 -5.70
CA GLY A 107 1.72 -36.04 -6.25
C GLY A 107 1.48 -37.41 -5.61
N ASP A 108 2.21 -37.77 -4.57
CA ASP A 108 2.09 -39.06 -3.90
C ASP A 108 0.76 -39.16 -3.15
N ILE A 109 0.18 -40.36 -3.16
CA ILE A 109 -1.06 -40.67 -2.45
C ILE A 109 -0.81 -41.84 -1.52
N GLN A 110 -1.04 -41.63 -0.23
CA GLN A 110 -0.88 -42.63 0.83
C GLN A 110 -2.24 -42.95 1.47
N GLN A 111 -2.55 -44.24 1.65
CA GLN A 111 -3.67 -44.65 2.49
C GLN A 111 -3.31 -44.50 3.97
N VAL A 112 -4.17 -43.85 4.75
CA VAL A 112 -3.99 -43.66 6.20
C VAL A 112 -5.00 -44.45 7.03
N SER A 113 -6.13 -44.83 6.42
CA SER A 113 -7.07 -45.74 7.08
C SER A 113 -6.58 -47.20 7.10
N PRO A 114 -7.10 -48.05 8.01
CA PRO A 114 -6.65 -49.44 8.18
C PRO A 114 -6.85 -50.37 6.97
N GLY A 115 -7.64 -49.99 5.96
CA GLY A 115 -7.95 -50.85 4.80
C GLY A 115 -9.03 -51.88 5.05
N SER A 116 -9.65 -51.89 6.23
CA SER A 116 -10.78 -52.75 6.61
C SER A 116 -11.83 -51.93 7.37
N GLY A 117 -13.07 -52.43 7.40
CA GLY A 117 -14.20 -51.69 7.94
C GLY A 117 -14.59 -50.48 7.08
N LYS A 118 -15.70 -49.84 7.43
CA LYS A 118 -16.14 -48.60 6.78
C LYS A 118 -15.31 -47.43 7.33
N THR A 119 -15.11 -46.41 6.51
CA THR A 119 -14.48 -45.16 6.93
C THR A 119 -15.18 -43.97 6.30
N THR A 120 -15.12 -42.83 6.98
CA THR A 120 -15.67 -41.56 6.47
C THR A 120 -15.05 -40.36 7.18
N CYS A 121 -15.29 -39.16 6.64
CA CYS A 121 -15.03 -37.86 7.24
C CYS A 121 -13.67 -37.72 7.90
N ALA A 122 -12.67 -37.40 7.09
CA ALA A 122 -11.30 -37.25 7.55
C ALA A 122 -10.86 -35.78 7.67
N TRP A 123 -9.86 -35.49 8.50
CA TRP A 123 -9.35 -34.14 8.67
C TRP A 123 -7.86 -34.16 9.03
N ILE A 124 -7.07 -33.24 8.48
CA ILE A 124 -5.64 -33.10 8.86
C ILE A 124 -5.53 -32.17 10.06
N HIS A 125 -4.93 -32.64 11.14
CA HIS A 125 -4.72 -31.83 12.34
C HIS A 125 -3.94 -30.54 11.99
N PRO A 126 -4.20 -29.38 12.65
CA PRO A 126 -3.58 -28.11 12.28
C PRO A 126 -2.04 -28.09 12.29
N ASP A 127 -1.39 -28.95 13.09
CA ASP A 127 0.08 -29.11 13.07
C ASP A 127 0.61 -29.95 11.88
N GLY A 128 -0.28 -30.54 11.09
CA GLY A 128 0.04 -31.37 9.93
C GLY A 128 0.63 -32.75 10.24
N ALA A 129 0.71 -33.15 11.50
CA ALA A 129 1.35 -34.41 11.92
C ALA A 129 0.37 -35.60 11.96
N LYS A 130 -0.94 -35.32 12.02
CA LYS A 130 -1.96 -36.35 12.27
C LYS A 130 -3.19 -36.21 11.40
N VAL A 131 -3.92 -37.31 11.23
CA VAL A 131 -5.18 -37.37 10.49
C VAL A 131 -6.29 -37.95 11.37
N LEU A 132 -7.37 -37.19 11.55
CA LEU A 132 -8.62 -37.66 12.14
C LEU A 132 -9.45 -38.37 11.07
N PHE A 133 -10.16 -39.43 11.42
CA PHE A 133 -11.19 -40.06 10.59
C PHE A 133 -12.13 -40.93 11.43
N ALA A 134 -13.32 -41.23 10.92
CA ALA A 134 -14.25 -42.16 11.55
C ALA A 134 -14.13 -43.56 10.92
N SER A 135 -14.25 -44.62 11.72
CA SER A 135 -14.17 -45.99 11.22
C SER A 135 -14.86 -47.04 12.08
N THR A 136 -15.32 -48.13 11.45
CA THR A 136 -15.89 -49.32 12.12
C THR A 136 -14.89 -50.45 12.33
N HIS A 137 -13.60 -50.26 12.00
CA HIS A 137 -12.63 -51.36 11.95
C HIS A 137 -12.37 -52.09 13.28
N HIS A 138 -12.81 -51.54 14.43
CA HIS A 138 -12.76 -52.27 15.69
C HIS A 138 -13.83 -53.35 15.81
N ASP A 139 -14.92 -53.24 15.04
CA ASP A 139 -16.01 -54.21 15.06
C ASP A 139 -15.52 -55.57 14.52
N PRO A 140 -15.57 -56.64 15.32
CA PRO A 140 -15.21 -57.99 14.87
C PRO A 140 -15.97 -58.46 13.62
N GLU A 141 -17.16 -57.92 13.38
CA GLU A 141 -17.99 -58.28 12.21
C GLU A 141 -17.60 -57.53 10.93
N SER A 142 -16.75 -56.50 11.01
CA SER A 142 -16.36 -55.66 9.86
C SER A 142 -15.84 -56.49 8.67
N SER A 143 -15.01 -57.51 8.92
CA SER A 143 -14.49 -58.38 7.85
C SER A 143 -15.58 -59.23 7.20
N ARG A 144 -16.56 -59.73 7.98
CA ARG A 144 -17.69 -60.49 7.43
C ARG A 144 -18.58 -59.59 6.58
N LEU A 145 -18.93 -58.41 7.08
CA LEU A 145 -19.75 -57.43 6.36
C LEU A 145 -19.09 -56.95 5.07
N GLN A 146 -17.77 -56.78 5.09
CA GLN A 146 -16.98 -56.47 3.89
C GLN A 146 -17.10 -57.58 2.83
N GLN A 147 -16.96 -58.84 3.23
CA GLN A 147 -17.10 -59.98 2.31
C GLN A 147 -18.52 -60.09 1.75
N GLU A 148 -19.54 -59.89 2.58
CA GLU A 148 -20.95 -59.92 2.14
C GLU A 148 -21.26 -58.85 1.09
N GLU A 149 -20.71 -57.64 1.24
CA GLU A 149 -20.88 -56.58 0.25
C GLU A 149 -20.14 -56.91 -1.06
N LEU A 150 -18.95 -57.50 -0.99
CA LEU A 150 -18.24 -57.99 -2.19
C LEU A 150 -19.03 -59.06 -2.92
N ASP A 151 -19.57 -60.05 -2.19
CA ASP A 151 -20.38 -61.14 -2.74
C ASP A 151 -21.67 -60.60 -3.37
N LEU A 152 -22.30 -59.61 -2.72
CA LEU A 152 -23.49 -58.93 -3.24
C LEU A 152 -23.19 -58.22 -4.56
N ARG A 153 -22.10 -57.43 -4.63
CA ARG A 153 -21.68 -56.75 -5.86
C ARG A 153 -21.33 -57.74 -6.97
N ALA A 154 -20.67 -58.85 -6.63
CA ALA A 154 -20.34 -59.91 -7.57
C ALA A 154 -21.59 -60.60 -8.15
N SER A 155 -22.70 -60.65 -7.40
CA SER A 155 -23.98 -61.18 -7.87
C SER A 155 -24.71 -60.28 -8.89
N GLY A 156 -24.21 -59.07 -9.13
CA GLY A 156 -24.84 -58.07 -9.99
C GLY A 156 -26.05 -57.37 -9.35
N GLN A 157 -26.39 -57.69 -8.10
CA GLN A 157 -27.39 -56.98 -7.32
C GLN A 157 -26.78 -55.68 -6.78
N GLN A 158 -27.43 -54.55 -7.05
CA GLN A 158 -27.08 -53.26 -6.44
C GLN A 158 -28.12 -52.90 -5.40
N ARG A 159 -27.68 -52.68 -4.15
CA ARG A 159 -28.50 -51.97 -3.18
C ARG A 159 -28.57 -50.51 -3.61
N ARG A 160 -29.74 -49.90 -3.43
CA ARG A 160 -29.86 -48.46 -3.54
C ARG A 160 -29.05 -47.84 -2.41
N TYR A 161 -28.22 -46.86 -2.74
CA TYR A 161 -27.39 -46.16 -1.76
C TYR A 161 -28.26 -45.60 -0.63
N ALA A 162 -27.95 -46.00 0.60
CA ALA A 162 -28.45 -45.44 1.83
C ALA A 162 -27.25 -45.30 2.76
N TRP A 163 -27.09 -44.14 3.39
CA TRP A 163 -26.05 -43.96 4.38
C TRP A 163 -26.43 -44.78 5.61
N ASP A 164 -25.59 -45.75 5.97
CA ASP A 164 -25.82 -46.54 7.16
C ASP A 164 -25.18 -45.84 8.35
N TYR A 165 -26.03 -45.28 9.22
CA TYR A 165 -25.65 -44.72 10.52
C TYR A 165 -25.24 -45.83 11.49
N ASP A 166 -24.20 -46.58 11.10
CA ASP A 166 -23.68 -47.74 11.78
C ASP A 166 -23.25 -47.36 13.21
N PRO A 167 -23.81 -48.00 14.26
CA PRO A 167 -23.52 -47.65 15.65
C PRO A 167 -22.12 -48.07 16.11
N GLU A 168 -21.34 -48.70 15.23
CA GLU A 168 -19.95 -49.05 15.47
C GLU A 168 -18.97 -48.05 14.83
N PHE A 169 -19.42 -46.86 14.38
CA PHE A 169 -18.50 -45.80 13.95
C PHE A 169 -17.85 -45.13 15.15
N GLU A 170 -16.53 -45.04 15.14
CA GLU A 170 -15.73 -44.37 16.17
C GLU A 170 -14.68 -43.47 15.54
N LEU A 171 -14.25 -42.44 16.28
CA LEU A 171 -13.23 -41.50 15.85
C LEU A 171 -11.83 -42.04 16.14
N TYR A 172 -10.92 -41.86 15.18
CA TYR A 172 -9.52 -42.28 15.26
C TYR A 172 -8.58 -41.16 14.83
N GLU A 173 -7.45 -41.05 15.51
CA GLU A 173 -6.31 -40.21 15.15
C GLU A 173 -5.18 -41.10 14.63
N HIS A 174 -4.78 -40.90 13.37
CA HIS A 174 -3.62 -41.53 12.74
C HIS A 174 -2.41 -40.61 12.81
N ASP A 175 -1.30 -41.10 13.36
CA ASP A 175 -0.02 -40.38 13.37
C ASP A 175 0.77 -40.70 12.09
N LEU A 176 1.06 -39.67 11.27
CA LEU A 176 1.69 -39.84 9.95
C LEU A 176 3.15 -40.28 10.04
N ALA A 177 3.84 -40.01 11.15
CA ALA A 177 5.25 -40.35 11.31
C ALA A 177 5.43 -41.81 11.74
N THR A 178 4.54 -42.31 12.60
CA THR A 178 4.62 -43.65 13.20
C THR A 178 3.68 -44.67 12.56
N GLY A 179 2.68 -44.21 11.80
CA GLY A 179 1.64 -45.05 11.20
C GLY A 179 0.66 -45.65 12.20
N LYS A 180 0.62 -45.15 13.45
CA LYS A 180 -0.22 -45.69 14.52
C LYS A 180 -1.57 -44.99 14.59
N ASN A 181 -2.62 -45.77 14.86
CA ASN A 181 -3.96 -45.26 15.15
C ASN A 181 -4.23 -45.21 16.65
N ARG A 182 -4.87 -44.14 17.12
CA ARG A 182 -5.42 -43.97 18.46
C ARG A 182 -6.93 -43.78 18.36
N ARG A 183 -7.71 -44.62 19.03
CA ARG A 183 -9.15 -44.45 19.17
C ARG A 183 -9.45 -43.29 20.13
N LEU A 184 -10.38 -42.40 19.76
CA LEU A 184 -10.75 -41.20 20.50
C LEU A 184 -12.11 -41.32 21.19
N THR A 185 -13.01 -42.12 20.65
CA THR A 185 -14.36 -42.36 21.19
C THR A 185 -14.59 -43.87 21.38
N GLU A 186 -15.41 -44.25 22.35
CA GLU A 186 -15.72 -45.66 22.66
C GLU A 186 -17.22 -45.89 22.96
N THR A 187 -18.03 -44.85 22.78
CA THR A 187 -19.46 -44.90 23.11
C THR A 187 -20.23 -45.38 21.90
N ARG A 188 -20.97 -46.47 22.07
CA ARG A 188 -21.83 -47.01 21.00
C ARG A 188 -22.78 -45.95 20.43
N GLY A 189 -22.71 -45.78 19.12
CA GLY A 189 -23.37 -44.73 18.37
C GLY A 189 -22.62 -44.44 17.07
N TYR A 190 -23.23 -43.67 16.18
CA TYR A 190 -22.59 -43.22 14.95
C TYR A 190 -21.67 -42.03 15.27
N ASP A 191 -20.41 -42.24 15.69
CA ASP A 191 -19.47 -41.13 15.90
C ASP A 191 -18.69 -40.83 14.62
N ALA A 192 -19.10 -39.78 13.89
CA ALA A 192 -18.49 -39.42 12.61
C ALA A 192 -18.66 -37.92 12.27
N GLU A 193 -18.38 -37.55 11.02
CA GLU A 193 -18.50 -36.17 10.50
C GLU A 193 -17.68 -35.16 11.32
N ALA A 194 -16.46 -35.58 11.70
CA ALA A 194 -15.67 -34.86 12.67
C ALA A 194 -14.71 -33.82 12.05
N SER A 195 -14.50 -32.70 12.74
CA SER A 195 -13.54 -31.66 12.36
C SER A 195 -12.74 -31.18 13.57
N TYR A 196 -11.47 -30.85 13.36
CA TYR A 196 -10.62 -30.25 14.40
C TYR A 196 -10.93 -28.76 14.58
N SER A 197 -10.79 -28.25 15.81
CA SER A 197 -10.71 -26.83 16.06
C SER A 197 -9.45 -26.22 15.41
N PRO A 198 -9.45 -24.93 15.04
CA PRO A 198 -8.30 -24.28 14.42
C PRO A 198 -7.01 -24.36 15.25
N ASP A 199 -7.13 -24.46 16.58
CA ASP A 199 -6.01 -24.63 17.51
C ASP A 199 -5.62 -26.10 17.78
N GLY A 200 -6.36 -27.06 17.19
CA GLY A 200 -6.11 -28.50 17.31
C GLY A 200 -6.44 -29.11 18.67
N LYS A 201 -7.09 -28.38 19.59
CA LYS A 201 -7.33 -28.87 20.96
C LYS A 201 -8.65 -29.61 21.16
N SER A 202 -9.60 -29.43 20.25
CA SER A 202 -10.92 -30.04 20.35
C SER A 202 -11.42 -30.55 19.00
N VAL A 203 -12.41 -31.45 19.04
CA VAL A 203 -13.06 -32.03 17.87
C VAL A 203 -14.56 -31.81 17.99
N LEU A 204 -15.20 -31.31 16.93
CA LEU A 204 -16.66 -31.42 16.78
C LEU A 204 -16.98 -32.68 15.99
N PHE A 205 -18.07 -33.36 16.34
CA PHE A 205 -18.52 -34.56 15.63
C PHE A 205 -20.03 -34.76 15.78
N ALA A 206 -20.63 -35.49 14.85
CA ALA A 206 -22.04 -35.87 14.88
C ALA A 206 -22.20 -37.24 15.55
N SER A 207 -23.24 -37.42 16.39
CA SER A 207 -23.51 -38.68 17.07
C SER A 207 -24.97 -38.88 17.48
N ASN A 208 -25.42 -40.14 17.43
CA ASN A 208 -26.70 -40.59 17.99
C ASN A 208 -26.53 -41.38 19.30
N ARG A 209 -25.38 -41.27 19.97
CA ARG A 209 -25.06 -41.95 21.23
C ARG A 209 -26.15 -41.86 22.30
N GLN A 210 -26.87 -40.73 22.38
CA GLN A 210 -27.94 -40.54 23.34
C GLN A 210 -29.11 -41.51 23.14
N ALA A 211 -29.33 -42.02 21.94
CA ALA A 211 -30.32 -43.07 21.69
C ALA A 211 -29.98 -44.40 22.37
N TYR A 212 -28.71 -44.62 22.71
CA TYR A 212 -28.21 -45.83 23.36
C TYR A 212 -27.94 -45.65 24.86
N GLU A 213 -27.62 -44.43 25.30
CA GLU A 213 -27.23 -44.14 26.69
C GLU A 213 -28.40 -43.87 27.64
N ARG A 214 -29.57 -43.48 27.11
CA ARG A 214 -30.76 -43.15 27.93
C ARG A 214 -32.02 -43.86 27.47
N GLN A 215 -33.02 -43.84 28.34
CA GLN A 215 -34.37 -44.29 27.98
C GLN A 215 -35.03 -43.26 27.04
N LEU A 216 -35.50 -43.74 25.90
CA LEU A 216 -36.26 -42.96 24.92
C LEU A 216 -37.75 -42.92 25.26
N SER A 217 -38.41 -41.82 24.92
CA SER A 217 -39.87 -41.77 24.84
C SER A 217 -40.38 -42.64 23.69
N GLU A 218 -41.67 -43.03 23.73
CA GLU A 218 -42.27 -43.85 22.66
C GLU A 218 -42.17 -43.18 21.27
N ARG A 219 -42.26 -41.85 21.23
CA ARG A 219 -42.08 -41.07 19.98
C ARG A 219 -40.64 -41.17 19.47
N GLU A 220 -39.66 -40.91 20.32
CA GLU A 220 -38.23 -40.98 19.96
C GLU A 220 -37.85 -42.39 19.53
N LYS A 221 -38.34 -43.41 20.24
CA LYS A 221 -38.09 -44.81 19.91
C LYS A 221 -38.66 -45.17 18.52
N THR A 222 -39.89 -44.75 18.24
CA THR A 222 -40.53 -44.99 16.93
C THR A 222 -39.76 -44.31 15.80
N LEU A 223 -39.30 -43.07 16.01
CA LEU A 223 -38.51 -42.33 15.02
C LEU A 223 -37.13 -42.96 14.81
N PHE A 224 -36.45 -43.36 15.88
CA PHE A 224 -35.13 -43.97 15.82
C PHE A 224 -35.13 -45.35 15.17
N GLU A 225 -36.17 -46.16 15.42
CA GLU A 225 -36.37 -47.46 14.75
C GLU A 225 -36.66 -47.31 13.24
N LEU A 226 -37.26 -46.19 12.83
CA LEU A 226 -37.53 -45.87 11.43
C LEU A 226 -36.27 -45.35 10.72
N ASP A 227 -35.58 -44.39 11.35
CA ASP A 227 -34.38 -43.77 10.84
C ASP A 227 -33.44 -43.36 12.00
N PRO A 228 -32.29 -44.02 12.17
CA PRO A 228 -31.31 -43.66 13.20
C PRO A 228 -30.75 -42.23 13.07
N ALA A 229 -30.93 -41.58 11.91
CA ALA A 229 -30.58 -40.18 11.68
C ALA A 229 -31.41 -39.21 12.54
N SER A 230 -32.60 -39.63 12.99
CA SER A 230 -33.57 -38.80 13.72
C SER A 230 -33.13 -38.36 15.12
N MET A 231 -31.98 -38.86 15.58
CA MET A 231 -31.40 -38.59 16.89
C MET A 231 -29.93 -38.20 16.79
N ILE A 232 -29.51 -37.64 15.65
CA ILE A 232 -28.12 -37.20 15.43
C ILE A 232 -27.97 -35.77 15.95
N ASP A 233 -27.05 -35.60 16.90
CA ASP A 233 -26.67 -34.31 17.48
C ASP A 233 -25.18 -34.04 17.33
N ILE A 234 -24.79 -32.80 17.57
CA ILE A 234 -23.41 -32.34 17.54
C ILE A 234 -22.82 -32.36 18.95
N TYR A 235 -21.60 -32.87 19.05
CA TYR A 235 -20.82 -32.98 20.27
C TYR A 235 -19.45 -32.35 20.08
N LYS A 236 -18.87 -31.87 21.19
CA LYS A 236 -17.50 -31.37 21.28
C LYS A 236 -16.70 -32.29 22.20
N LEU A 237 -15.59 -32.82 21.70
CA LEU A 237 -14.59 -33.58 22.45
C LEU A 237 -13.38 -32.68 22.73
N ASP A 238 -13.02 -32.52 24.00
CA ASP A 238 -11.74 -31.93 24.41
C ASP A 238 -10.64 -33.01 24.42
N LEU A 239 -9.59 -32.82 23.63
CA LEU A 239 -8.58 -33.87 23.41
C LEU A 239 -7.60 -34.05 24.58
N ALA A 240 -7.49 -33.05 25.45
CA ALA A 240 -6.58 -33.10 26.60
C ALA A 240 -7.22 -33.84 27.78
N SER A 241 -8.49 -33.56 28.04
CA SER A 241 -9.26 -34.15 29.15
C SER A 241 -10.03 -35.42 28.76
N GLY A 242 -10.39 -35.56 27.48
CA GLY A 242 -11.33 -36.57 27.00
C GLY A 242 -12.80 -36.24 27.30
N GLU A 243 -13.09 -35.03 27.79
CA GLU A 243 -14.47 -34.61 28.09
C GLU A 243 -15.29 -34.44 26.80
N VAL A 244 -16.51 -34.97 26.81
CA VAL A 244 -17.47 -34.84 25.69
C VAL A 244 -18.69 -34.05 26.15
N ILE A 245 -19.02 -32.99 25.41
CA ILE A 245 -20.16 -32.10 25.67
C ILE A 245 -21.13 -32.15 24.48
N ARG A 246 -22.41 -32.35 24.74
CA ARG A 246 -23.48 -32.26 23.74
C ARG A 246 -23.86 -30.79 23.49
N LEU A 247 -23.87 -30.36 22.23
CA LEU A 247 -24.12 -28.98 21.83
C LEU A 247 -25.52 -28.74 21.23
N THR A 248 -26.11 -29.76 20.62
CA THR A 248 -27.48 -29.72 20.08
C THR A 248 -28.34 -30.81 20.69
N ASP A 249 -29.66 -30.58 20.73
CA ASP A 249 -30.61 -31.53 21.31
C ASP A 249 -31.97 -31.60 20.59
N THR A 250 -32.02 -31.19 19.32
CA THR A 250 -33.26 -31.12 18.55
C THR A 250 -33.54 -32.46 17.84
N LEU A 251 -34.78 -32.93 17.88
CA LEU A 251 -35.19 -34.13 17.12
C LEU A 251 -35.02 -33.91 15.61
N GLY A 252 -34.46 -34.92 14.93
CA GLY A 252 -34.04 -34.84 13.54
C GLY A 252 -32.53 -35.06 13.41
N TYR A 253 -31.94 -34.45 12.40
CA TYR A 253 -30.54 -34.62 12.06
C TYR A 253 -29.79 -33.29 12.18
N ASP A 254 -28.82 -33.19 13.08
CA ASP A 254 -27.82 -32.12 13.17
C ASP A 254 -26.42 -32.69 12.94
N GLY A 255 -25.84 -32.47 11.76
CA GLY A 255 -24.54 -33.07 11.42
C GLY A 255 -23.69 -32.26 10.44
N GLY A 256 -22.47 -32.74 10.23
CA GLY A 256 -21.41 -32.09 9.47
C GLY A 256 -20.96 -30.78 10.09
N PRO A 257 -20.56 -30.77 11.38
CA PRO A 257 -20.08 -29.56 12.04
C PRO A 257 -18.71 -29.14 11.53
N PHE A 258 -18.55 -27.85 11.22
CA PHE A 258 -17.25 -27.24 10.93
C PHE A 258 -17.05 -25.98 11.75
N PHE A 259 -15.86 -25.85 12.36
CA PHE A 259 -15.48 -24.66 13.10
C PHE A 259 -15.38 -23.43 12.18
N SER A 260 -15.69 -22.26 12.74
CA SER A 260 -15.28 -20.98 12.15
C SER A 260 -13.76 -20.81 12.21
N PRO A 261 -13.15 -20.00 11.32
CA PRO A 261 -11.69 -19.81 11.29
C PRO A 261 -11.10 -19.30 12.61
N ASP A 262 -11.86 -18.51 13.36
CA ASP A 262 -11.47 -17.99 14.68
C ASP A 262 -11.72 -18.98 15.84
N GLY A 263 -12.33 -20.14 15.55
CA GLY A 263 -12.65 -21.19 16.53
C GLY A 263 -13.76 -20.85 17.52
N LYS A 264 -14.46 -19.72 17.37
CA LYS A 264 -15.48 -19.27 18.34
C LYS A 264 -16.89 -19.78 18.04
N ARG A 265 -17.15 -20.17 16.80
CA ARG A 265 -18.44 -20.66 16.31
C ARG A 265 -18.24 -21.94 15.51
N PHE A 266 -19.35 -22.59 15.19
CA PHE A 266 -19.38 -23.64 14.18
C PHE A 266 -20.64 -23.54 13.34
N CYS A 267 -20.63 -24.17 12.18
CA CYS A 267 -21.78 -24.32 11.29
C CYS A 267 -22.11 -25.79 11.07
N TRP A 268 -23.35 -26.10 10.70
CA TRP A 268 -23.79 -27.47 10.40
C TRP A 268 -25.05 -27.46 9.52
N ARG A 269 -25.48 -28.65 9.08
CA ARG A 269 -26.77 -28.85 8.42
C ARG A 269 -27.80 -29.42 9.39
N ARG A 270 -29.01 -28.87 9.39
CA ARG A 270 -30.15 -29.39 10.13
C ARG A 270 -31.24 -29.86 9.18
N PHE A 271 -31.74 -31.08 9.36
CA PHE A 271 -32.87 -31.58 8.57
C PHE A 271 -34.21 -31.15 9.18
N SER A 272 -35.24 -31.02 8.34
CA SER A 272 -36.62 -31.01 8.83
C SER A 272 -36.96 -32.34 9.49
N GLU A 273 -37.95 -32.35 10.39
CA GLU A 273 -38.32 -33.56 11.15
C GLU A 273 -38.75 -34.74 10.23
N ASP A 274 -39.30 -34.44 9.05
CA ASP A 274 -39.67 -35.42 8.03
C ASP A 274 -38.52 -35.81 7.08
N GLY A 275 -37.33 -35.22 7.25
CA GLY A 275 -36.13 -35.45 6.44
C GLY A 275 -36.23 -34.90 5.00
N ALA A 276 -37.27 -34.12 4.67
CA ALA A 276 -37.51 -33.67 3.30
C ALA A 276 -36.61 -32.50 2.87
N THR A 277 -36.18 -31.67 3.81
CA THR A 277 -35.38 -30.45 3.55
C THR A 277 -34.24 -30.32 4.56
N ALA A 278 -33.21 -29.55 4.21
CA ALA A 278 -32.13 -29.24 5.12
C ALA A 278 -31.68 -27.79 4.98
N GLU A 279 -31.27 -27.19 6.09
CA GLU A 279 -30.86 -25.79 6.15
C GLU A 279 -29.57 -25.65 6.96
N ILE A 280 -28.83 -24.59 6.67
CA ILE A 280 -27.55 -24.31 7.32
C ILE A 280 -27.79 -23.51 8.60
N TYR A 281 -27.12 -23.91 9.67
CA TYR A 281 -27.19 -23.26 10.98
C TYR A 281 -25.78 -22.93 11.49
N THR A 282 -25.71 -22.05 12.49
CA THR A 282 -24.49 -21.72 13.22
C THR A 282 -24.78 -21.36 14.69
N MET A 283 -23.83 -21.63 15.59
CA MET A 283 -23.89 -21.27 17.01
C MET A 283 -22.48 -21.16 17.61
N SER A 284 -22.38 -20.74 18.88
CA SER A 284 -21.10 -20.69 19.59
C SER A 284 -20.61 -22.09 19.96
N VAL A 285 -19.28 -22.29 19.96
CA VAL A 285 -18.63 -23.55 20.39
C VAL A 285 -18.78 -23.85 21.89
N ASP A 286 -19.25 -22.87 22.66
CA ASP A 286 -19.52 -23.01 24.10
C ASP A 286 -21.01 -23.30 24.38
N GLY A 287 -21.82 -23.49 23.34
CA GLY A 287 -23.26 -23.71 23.44
C GLY A 287 -24.08 -22.43 23.19
N GLY A 288 -25.39 -22.50 23.47
CA GLY A 288 -26.33 -21.37 23.32
C GLY A 288 -27.32 -21.52 22.17
N GLU A 289 -27.99 -20.43 21.80
CA GLU A 289 -29.04 -20.48 20.76
C GLU A 289 -28.46 -20.62 19.34
N ALA A 290 -29.07 -21.52 18.57
CA ALA A 290 -28.74 -21.74 17.16
C ALA A 290 -29.35 -20.67 16.25
N THR A 291 -28.56 -20.14 15.32
CA THR A 291 -29.01 -19.21 14.28
C THR A 291 -29.14 -19.93 12.93
N ARG A 292 -30.31 -19.86 12.30
CA ARG A 292 -30.54 -20.37 10.94
C ARG A 292 -29.98 -19.38 9.90
N LEU A 293 -29.12 -19.84 8.99
CA LEU A 293 -28.49 -19.03 7.96
C LEU A 293 -29.22 -19.09 6.61
N THR A 294 -29.85 -20.21 6.28
CA THR A 294 -30.57 -20.39 5.01
C THR A 294 -32.05 -20.66 5.22
N SER A 295 -32.90 -20.27 4.27
CA SER A 295 -34.34 -20.57 4.26
C SER A 295 -34.80 -20.87 2.83
N LEU A 296 -34.17 -21.87 2.23
CA LEU A 296 -34.36 -22.24 0.82
C LEU A 296 -35.47 -23.27 0.61
N ASN A 297 -35.88 -23.99 1.67
CA ASN A 297 -36.85 -25.09 1.57
C ASN A 297 -36.42 -26.15 0.53
N ALA A 298 -35.12 -26.41 0.48
CA ALA A 298 -34.44 -27.37 -0.38
C ALA A 298 -33.46 -28.19 0.49
N MET A 299 -32.77 -29.16 -0.09
CA MET A 299 -31.73 -29.91 0.61
C MET A 299 -30.42 -29.11 0.62
N SER A 300 -30.17 -28.33 1.67
CA SER A 300 -28.94 -27.53 1.82
C SER A 300 -28.00 -28.17 2.84
N TRP A 301 -26.77 -28.48 2.44
CA TRP A 301 -25.85 -29.28 3.24
C TRP A 301 -24.36 -29.00 2.94
N ALA A 302 -23.46 -29.63 3.69
CA ALA A 302 -22.01 -29.47 3.61
C ALA A 302 -21.53 -28.00 3.65
N PRO A 303 -21.91 -27.23 4.70
CA PRO A 303 -21.43 -25.86 4.84
C PRO A 303 -19.94 -25.83 5.18
N PHE A 304 -19.20 -24.87 4.67
CA PHE A 304 -17.80 -24.66 5.01
C PHE A 304 -17.48 -23.17 5.02
N TYR A 305 -16.75 -22.71 6.04
CA TYR A 305 -16.40 -21.30 6.17
C TYR A 305 -15.32 -20.90 5.16
N HIS A 306 -15.47 -19.71 4.57
CA HIS A 306 -14.33 -19.02 3.97
C HIS A 306 -13.33 -18.61 5.07
N PRO A 307 -12.00 -18.65 4.83
CA PRO A 307 -11.00 -18.28 5.84
C PRO A 307 -11.15 -16.87 6.43
N SER A 308 -11.82 -15.94 5.73
CA SER A 308 -12.16 -14.61 6.27
C SER A 308 -13.21 -14.63 7.38
N GLY A 309 -13.99 -15.71 7.50
CA GLY A 309 -15.05 -15.86 8.51
C GLY A 309 -16.36 -15.13 8.22
N GLU A 310 -16.46 -14.39 7.11
CA GLU A 310 -17.62 -13.53 6.81
C GLU A 310 -18.77 -14.24 6.09
N TYR A 311 -18.48 -15.35 5.43
CA TYR A 311 -19.46 -16.16 4.72
C TYR A 311 -19.06 -17.62 4.68
N LEU A 312 -20.02 -18.46 4.26
CA LEU A 312 -19.86 -19.88 4.06
C LEU A 312 -20.21 -20.23 2.63
N VAL A 313 -19.59 -21.30 2.13
CA VAL A 313 -20.06 -22.04 0.96
C VAL A 313 -20.84 -23.26 1.42
N PHE A 314 -21.87 -23.67 0.67
CA PHE A 314 -22.66 -24.86 0.94
C PHE A 314 -23.20 -25.44 -0.36
N THR A 315 -23.78 -26.64 -0.29
CA THR A 315 -24.36 -27.36 -1.42
C THR A 315 -25.87 -27.38 -1.32
N THR A 316 -26.60 -27.13 -2.41
CA THR A 316 -28.07 -27.22 -2.42
C THR A 316 -28.64 -27.78 -3.72
N ASN A 317 -29.79 -28.46 -3.64
CA ASN A 317 -30.51 -29.00 -4.79
C ASN A 317 -31.67 -28.11 -5.28
N LEU A 318 -31.54 -26.80 -5.08
CA LEU A 318 -32.57 -25.80 -5.39
C LEU A 318 -33.08 -25.87 -6.85
N HIS A 319 -32.25 -26.35 -7.77
CA HIS A 319 -32.55 -26.42 -9.22
C HIS A 319 -33.00 -27.79 -9.71
N GLY A 320 -33.27 -28.72 -8.81
CA GLY A 320 -33.81 -30.04 -9.16
C GLY A 320 -33.29 -31.14 -8.27
N PHE A 321 -34.09 -32.19 -8.09
CA PHE A 321 -33.80 -33.25 -7.12
C PHE A 321 -32.41 -33.88 -7.30
N ALA A 322 -31.94 -34.03 -8.54
CA ALA A 322 -30.65 -34.63 -8.88
C ALA A 322 -29.57 -33.59 -9.23
N ASN A 323 -29.89 -32.28 -9.19
CA ASN A 323 -28.96 -31.21 -9.52
C ASN A 323 -28.50 -30.49 -8.26
N PHE A 324 -27.28 -30.77 -7.79
CA PHE A 324 -26.67 -30.14 -6.62
C PHE A 324 -25.59 -29.16 -7.05
N GLU A 325 -25.65 -27.96 -6.49
CA GLU A 325 -24.75 -26.87 -6.83
C GLU A 325 -24.24 -26.12 -5.61
N LEU A 326 -23.14 -25.40 -5.81
CA LEU A 326 -22.49 -24.61 -4.78
C LEU A 326 -23.18 -23.26 -4.64
N TYR A 327 -23.39 -22.85 -3.39
CA TYR A 327 -23.99 -21.58 -3.00
C TYR A 327 -23.22 -20.94 -1.85
N LEU A 328 -23.32 -19.63 -1.74
CA LEU A 328 -22.74 -18.84 -0.67
C LEU A 328 -23.82 -18.26 0.23
N VAL A 329 -23.54 -18.12 1.52
CA VAL A 329 -24.41 -17.42 2.48
C VAL A 329 -23.56 -16.66 3.50
N ARG A 330 -24.02 -15.50 3.95
CA ARG A 330 -23.31 -14.71 4.96
C ARG A 330 -23.28 -15.43 6.31
N ALA A 331 -22.16 -15.33 7.02
CA ALA A 331 -21.99 -15.94 8.34
C ALA A 331 -22.81 -15.25 9.45
N ASP A 332 -23.29 -14.03 9.18
CA ASP A 332 -24.25 -13.31 10.03
C ASP A 332 -25.72 -13.64 9.71
N GLY A 333 -25.98 -14.47 8.70
CA GLY A 333 -27.33 -14.88 8.28
C GLY A 333 -28.14 -13.79 7.57
N LYS A 334 -27.51 -12.64 7.24
CA LYS A 334 -28.18 -11.58 6.47
C LYS A 334 -28.09 -11.85 4.98
N GLY A 335 -28.91 -11.14 4.20
CA GLY A 335 -28.89 -11.21 2.73
C GLY A 335 -29.48 -12.52 2.16
N LYS A 336 -29.38 -12.67 0.83
CA LYS A 336 -29.84 -13.88 0.12
C LYS A 336 -28.63 -14.72 -0.28
N PRO A 337 -28.76 -16.07 -0.29
CA PRO A 337 -27.72 -16.92 -0.82
C PRO A 337 -27.40 -16.65 -2.29
N VAL A 338 -26.13 -16.77 -2.67
CA VAL A 338 -25.60 -16.50 -4.02
C VAL A 338 -25.14 -17.81 -4.65
N ARG A 339 -25.55 -18.11 -5.89
CA ARG A 339 -25.13 -19.30 -6.63
C ARG A 339 -23.67 -19.16 -7.09
N ALA A 340 -22.87 -20.20 -6.90
CA ALA A 340 -21.44 -20.22 -7.24
C ALA A 340 -21.08 -21.23 -8.33
N SER A 341 -21.84 -22.32 -8.49
CA SER A 341 -21.68 -23.26 -9.61
C SER A 341 -22.95 -23.43 -10.44
N PHE A 342 -22.78 -23.76 -11.72
CA PHE A 342 -23.84 -23.79 -12.73
C PHE A 342 -23.80 -25.06 -13.59
N THR A 343 -23.07 -26.09 -13.13
CA THR A 343 -22.90 -27.33 -13.87
C THR A 343 -23.97 -28.34 -13.47
N GLU A 344 -24.77 -28.82 -14.44
CA GLU A 344 -25.76 -29.87 -14.16
C GLU A 344 -25.12 -31.14 -13.58
N GLY A 345 -25.77 -31.71 -12.57
CA GLY A 345 -25.38 -32.97 -11.95
C GLY A 345 -25.06 -32.77 -10.47
N PHE A 346 -23.87 -33.17 -10.04
CA PHE A 346 -23.45 -33.00 -8.66
C PHE A 346 -22.21 -32.14 -8.59
N ASP A 347 -22.34 -30.99 -7.93
CA ASP A 347 -21.26 -30.23 -7.31
C ASP A 347 -21.56 -30.11 -5.82
N GLY A 348 -20.72 -30.69 -4.97
CA GLY A 348 -20.93 -30.64 -3.54
C GLY A 348 -19.70 -30.92 -2.70
N LEU A 349 -19.87 -30.88 -1.37
CA LEU A 349 -18.76 -30.98 -0.41
C LEU A 349 -17.66 -29.95 -0.69
N PRO A 350 -18.00 -28.65 -0.80
CA PRO A 350 -17.05 -27.60 -1.08
C PRO A 350 -16.17 -27.30 0.14
N VAL A 351 -14.90 -27.04 -0.09
CA VAL A 351 -13.97 -26.54 0.91
C VAL A 351 -13.09 -25.44 0.32
N PHE A 352 -12.76 -24.43 1.11
CA PHE A 352 -11.75 -23.44 0.73
C PHE A 352 -10.37 -23.93 1.15
N LEU A 353 -9.35 -23.56 0.37
CA LEU A 353 -7.97 -23.72 0.80
C LEU A 353 -7.64 -22.68 1.88
N PRO A 354 -6.58 -22.91 2.71
CA PRO A 354 -6.24 -22.02 3.82
C PRO A 354 -5.95 -20.57 3.41
N ASP A 355 -5.52 -20.34 2.17
CA ASP A 355 -5.26 -19.00 1.62
C ASP A 355 -6.52 -18.22 1.24
N GLY A 356 -7.68 -18.89 1.12
CA GLY A 356 -8.95 -18.30 0.68
C GLY A 356 -9.06 -18.01 -0.82
N ASN A 357 -8.01 -18.28 -1.60
CA ASN A 357 -7.95 -17.93 -3.03
C ASN A 357 -8.27 -19.12 -3.94
N GLN A 358 -8.51 -20.29 -3.37
CA GLN A 358 -8.89 -21.49 -4.11
C GLN A 358 -10.00 -22.26 -3.39
N ILE A 359 -10.81 -22.96 -4.19
CA ILE A 359 -11.88 -23.82 -3.72
C ILE A 359 -11.71 -25.22 -4.31
N ALA A 360 -11.98 -26.25 -3.51
CA ALA A 360 -12.09 -27.62 -3.94
C ALA A 360 -13.52 -28.13 -3.69
N TRP A 361 -14.02 -28.99 -4.57
CA TRP A 361 -15.34 -29.61 -4.40
C TRP A 361 -15.41 -30.96 -5.11
N THR A 362 -16.34 -31.79 -4.68
CA THR A 362 -16.65 -33.07 -5.33
C THR A 362 -17.62 -32.82 -6.48
N SER A 363 -17.28 -33.29 -7.68
CA SER A 363 -18.10 -33.12 -8.87
C SER A 363 -18.22 -34.37 -9.74
N THR A 364 -19.33 -34.49 -10.45
CA THR A 364 -19.54 -35.50 -11.51
C THR A 364 -19.31 -34.94 -12.92
N ARG A 365 -18.72 -33.75 -13.05
CA ARG A 365 -18.52 -33.04 -14.33
C ARG A 365 -17.57 -33.74 -15.33
N ALA A 366 -16.78 -34.72 -14.89
CA ALA A 366 -15.89 -35.49 -15.77
C ALA A 366 -16.65 -36.41 -16.74
N SER A 367 -16.03 -36.73 -17.87
CA SER A 367 -16.52 -37.73 -18.81
C SER A 367 -16.61 -39.11 -18.13
N GLY A 368 -17.83 -39.64 -18.01
CA GLY A 368 -18.12 -40.90 -17.33
C GLY A 368 -18.92 -40.77 -16.02
N GLY A 369 -19.22 -39.55 -15.56
CA GLY A 369 -20.18 -39.28 -14.48
C GLY A 369 -19.78 -39.82 -13.10
N ARG A 370 -18.51 -40.15 -12.90
CA ARG A 370 -17.97 -40.59 -11.59
C ARG A 370 -17.67 -39.37 -10.73
N SER A 371 -18.04 -39.42 -9.45
CA SER A 371 -17.67 -38.37 -8.48
C SER A 371 -16.16 -38.35 -8.27
N GLN A 372 -15.55 -37.20 -8.50
CA GLN A 372 -14.13 -36.92 -8.30
C GLN A 372 -13.96 -35.53 -7.68
N ILE A 373 -12.79 -35.22 -7.14
CA ILE A 373 -12.48 -33.90 -6.57
C ILE A 373 -11.92 -33.01 -7.68
N PHE A 374 -12.43 -31.78 -7.71
CA PHE A 374 -12.00 -30.69 -8.58
C PHE A 374 -11.50 -29.53 -7.72
N MET A 375 -10.63 -28.71 -8.31
CA MET A 375 -10.11 -27.48 -7.71
C MET A 375 -10.16 -26.35 -8.72
N GLY A 376 -10.40 -25.13 -8.25
CA GLY A 376 -10.40 -23.91 -9.05
C GLY A 376 -9.91 -22.71 -8.24
N GLN A 377 -9.54 -21.65 -8.95
CA GLN A 377 -9.29 -20.33 -8.37
C GLN A 377 -10.61 -19.73 -7.89
N TRP A 378 -10.59 -19.13 -6.71
CA TRP A 378 -11.74 -18.51 -6.07
C TRP A 378 -11.62 -16.99 -6.09
N ASN A 379 -12.66 -16.30 -6.55
CA ASN A 379 -12.72 -14.84 -6.53
C ASN A 379 -13.39 -14.34 -5.25
N HIS A 380 -12.57 -14.10 -4.21
CA HIS A 380 -13.06 -13.65 -2.91
C HIS A 380 -13.75 -12.29 -2.98
N ALA A 381 -13.17 -11.32 -3.71
CA ALA A 381 -13.74 -9.98 -3.85
C ALA A 381 -15.14 -10.01 -4.48
N ALA A 382 -15.31 -10.74 -5.59
CA ALA A 382 -16.60 -10.90 -6.24
C ALA A 382 -17.64 -11.55 -5.32
N ALA A 383 -17.23 -12.56 -4.54
CA ALA A 383 -18.10 -13.20 -3.55
C ALA A 383 -18.62 -12.21 -2.49
N ARG A 384 -17.74 -11.36 -1.95
CA ARG A 384 -18.13 -10.32 -0.99
C ARG A 384 -19.14 -9.34 -1.58
N THR A 385 -18.87 -8.85 -2.80
CA THR A 385 -19.75 -7.91 -3.50
C THR A 385 -21.13 -8.51 -3.74
N LEU A 386 -21.19 -9.74 -4.26
CA LEU A 386 -22.46 -10.43 -4.52
C LEU A 386 -23.27 -10.70 -3.23
N LEU A 387 -22.59 -10.89 -2.11
CA LEU A 387 -23.22 -11.05 -0.79
C LEU A 387 -23.54 -9.71 -0.10
N GLY A 388 -23.19 -8.56 -0.69
CA GLY A 388 -23.31 -7.26 -0.03
C GLY A 388 -22.49 -7.16 1.26
N LEU A 389 -21.36 -7.90 1.33
CA LEU A 389 -20.38 -7.85 2.43
C LEU A 389 -19.38 -6.71 2.19
N GLY A 390 -19.92 -5.50 2.27
CA GLY A 390 -19.21 -4.23 2.26
C GLY A 390 -20.13 -3.18 2.90
N THR A 391 -19.59 -2.12 3.47
CA THR A 391 -20.38 -0.91 3.72
C THR A 391 -20.97 -0.43 2.39
N GLU A 392 -22.09 0.28 2.37
CA GLU A 392 -22.60 0.89 1.12
C GLU A 392 -21.58 1.84 0.46
N ALA A 393 -20.46 2.16 1.12
CA ALA A 393 -19.30 2.83 0.55
C ALA A 393 -18.27 1.88 -0.12
N ASP A 394 -18.22 0.59 0.24
CA ASP A 394 -17.23 -0.39 -0.25
C ASP A 394 -17.55 -0.98 -1.63
N ALA A 395 -18.82 -0.94 -2.06
CA ALA A 395 -19.24 -1.45 -3.38
C ALA A 395 -19.05 -0.42 -4.52
N ASP A 396 -18.91 0.86 -4.16
CA ASP A 396 -18.83 1.99 -5.08
C ASP A 396 -17.45 2.68 -5.09
N ASP A 397 -16.44 2.17 -4.38
CA ASP A 397 -15.07 2.71 -4.37
C ASP A 397 -14.19 1.98 -5.42
N PRO A 398 -14.03 2.55 -6.64
CA PRO A 398 -13.25 1.93 -7.72
C PRO A 398 -11.77 1.80 -7.38
N ASP A 399 -11.26 2.62 -6.46
CA ASP A 399 -9.85 2.68 -6.08
C ASP A 399 -9.52 1.51 -5.14
N ARG A 400 -10.44 1.23 -4.20
CA ARG A 400 -10.38 0.02 -3.36
C ARG A 400 -10.49 -1.26 -4.18
N LEU A 401 -11.41 -1.31 -5.15
CA LEU A 401 -11.54 -2.47 -6.04
C LEU A 401 -10.28 -2.70 -6.88
N ALA A 402 -9.67 -1.64 -7.41
CA ALA A 402 -8.42 -1.73 -8.16
C ALA A 402 -7.26 -2.24 -7.28
N ALA A 403 -7.18 -1.80 -6.01
CA ALA A 403 -6.18 -2.27 -5.06
C ALA A 403 -6.32 -3.77 -4.76
N ILE A 404 -7.54 -4.22 -4.47
CA ILE A 404 -7.82 -5.63 -4.17
C ILE A 404 -7.51 -6.52 -5.40
N ALA A 405 -7.96 -6.12 -6.59
CA ALA A 405 -7.64 -6.84 -7.82
C ALA A 405 -6.13 -6.91 -8.09
N THR A 406 -5.39 -5.84 -7.77
CA THR A 406 -3.92 -5.86 -7.88
C THR A 406 -3.31 -6.86 -6.90
N ALA A 407 -3.78 -6.88 -5.65
CA ALA A 407 -3.29 -7.77 -4.60
C ALA A 407 -3.55 -9.25 -4.91
N GLU A 408 -4.70 -9.57 -5.50
CA GLU A 408 -5.05 -10.93 -5.93
C GLU A 408 -4.15 -11.44 -7.07
N LEU A 409 -3.69 -10.54 -7.95
CA LEU A 409 -2.82 -10.88 -9.08
C LEU A 409 -1.32 -10.85 -8.74
N ALA A 410 -0.93 -10.17 -7.67
CA ALA A 410 0.47 -9.96 -7.31
C ALA A 410 1.11 -11.18 -6.63
N SER A 411 2.41 -11.35 -6.87
CA SER A 411 3.22 -12.45 -6.36
C SER A 411 4.34 -11.89 -5.48
N PRO A 412 4.66 -12.52 -4.33
CA PRO A 412 5.74 -12.07 -3.44
C PRO A 412 7.15 -12.31 -4.02
N GLU A 413 7.28 -12.51 -5.33
CA GLU A 413 8.52 -12.81 -6.04
C GLU A 413 9.15 -11.58 -6.71
N PHE A 414 8.61 -10.38 -6.48
CA PHE A 414 9.05 -9.10 -7.09
C PHE A 414 8.98 -9.16 -8.61
N SER A 415 7.76 -9.35 -9.13
CA SER A 415 7.53 -9.43 -10.57
C SER A 415 7.55 -8.01 -11.18
N PRO A 416 8.22 -7.77 -12.33
CA PRO A 416 8.16 -6.49 -13.02
C PRO A 416 6.72 -6.06 -13.38
N ALA A 417 5.83 -7.05 -13.60
CA ALA A 417 4.43 -6.80 -13.89
C ALA A 417 3.67 -6.28 -12.67
N ASP A 418 4.14 -6.57 -11.46
CA ASP A 418 3.46 -6.18 -10.21
C ASP A 418 3.75 -4.70 -9.92
N ILE A 419 5.03 -4.30 -10.05
CA ILE A 419 5.43 -2.88 -10.11
C ILE A 419 4.62 -2.15 -11.20
N GLY A 420 4.52 -2.75 -12.39
CA GLY A 420 3.77 -2.18 -13.51
C GLY A 420 2.30 -1.91 -13.21
N ARG A 421 1.62 -2.79 -12.46
CA ARG A 421 0.21 -2.59 -12.08
C ARG A 421 0.03 -1.43 -11.09
N HIS A 422 0.94 -1.29 -10.13
CA HIS A 422 0.94 -0.16 -9.22
C HIS A 422 1.19 1.16 -9.96
N VAL A 423 2.19 1.20 -10.83
CA VAL A 423 2.50 2.39 -11.65
C VAL A 423 1.34 2.73 -12.57
N ASP A 424 0.73 1.76 -13.25
CA ASP A 424 -0.46 1.98 -14.11
C ASP A 424 -1.55 2.72 -13.34
N TYR A 425 -1.93 2.20 -12.17
CA TYR A 425 -2.98 2.81 -11.35
C TYR A 425 -2.59 4.23 -10.90
N LEU A 426 -1.38 4.41 -10.39
CA LEU A 426 -0.94 5.69 -9.85
C LEU A 426 -0.86 6.76 -10.94
N THR A 427 -0.57 6.39 -12.18
CA THR A 427 -0.37 7.34 -13.29
C THR A 427 -1.62 7.58 -14.14
N ARG A 428 -2.79 7.07 -13.75
CA ARG A 428 -4.01 7.24 -14.55
C ARG A 428 -4.45 8.71 -14.63
N PRO A 429 -5.04 9.14 -15.76
CA PRO A 429 -5.48 10.52 -15.96
C PRO A 429 -6.42 11.04 -14.87
N GLU A 430 -7.25 10.17 -14.29
CA GLU A 430 -8.24 10.56 -13.27
C GLU A 430 -7.60 10.91 -11.92
N LEU A 431 -6.31 10.59 -11.73
CA LEU A 431 -5.53 11.00 -10.56
C LEU A 431 -4.88 12.38 -10.77
N GLY A 432 -4.97 12.97 -11.97
CA GLY A 432 -4.65 14.38 -12.21
C GLY A 432 -3.26 14.84 -11.76
N GLY A 433 -2.28 13.95 -11.71
CA GLY A 433 -0.91 14.23 -11.27
C GLY A 433 -0.73 14.36 -9.75
N ARG A 434 -1.72 13.94 -8.96
CA ARG A 434 -1.63 13.70 -7.50
C ARG A 434 -1.03 14.86 -6.70
N LEU A 435 -1.35 16.11 -7.04
CA LEU A 435 -0.89 17.25 -6.24
C LEU A 435 -1.43 17.17 -4.81
N THR A 436 -0.58 17.52 -3.85
CA THR A 436 -0.93 17.52 -2.43
C THR A 436 -2.27 18.24 -2.15
N GLY A 437 -3.16 17.58 -1.42
CA GLY A 437 -4.50 18.05 -1.06
C GLY A 437 -5.56 17.90 -2.16
N THR A 438 -5.21 17.42 -3.36
CA THR A 438 -6.18 17.21 -4.45
C THR A 438 -6.98 15.92 -4.30
N GLU A 439 -8.06 15.80 -5.09
CA GLU A 439 -8.81 14.55 -5.16
C GLU A 439 -7.96 13.39 -5.69
N GLY A 440 -7.07 13.65 -6.64
CA GLY A 440 -6.18 12.64 -7.20
C GLY A 440 -5.23 12.02 -6.17
N GLU A 441 -4.65 12.85 -5.30
CA GLU A 441 -3.83 12.35 -4.19
C GLU A 441 -4.67 11.58 -3.15
N ARG A 442 -5.89 12.03 -2.87
CA ARG A 442 -6.81 11.28 -2.00
C ARG A 442 -7.06 9.88 -2.56
N ARG A 443 -7.39 9.77 -3.84
CA ARG A 443 -7.60 8.47 -4.50
C ARG A 443 -6.36 7.58 -4.48
N ALA A 444 -5.17 8.16 -4.65
CA ALA A 444 -3.90 7.43 -4.54
C ALA A 444 -3.64 6.89 -3.12
N THR A 445 -3.84 7.72 -2.10
CA THR A 445 -3.68 7.32 -0.70
C THR A 445 -4.73 6.29 -0.25
N GLN A 446 -5.95 6.35 -0.78
CA GLN A 446 -6.98 5.31 -0.58
C GLN A 446 -6.58 3.96 -1.19
N TYR A 447 -6.07 3.97 -2.43
CA TYR A 447 -5.55 2.77 -3.07
C TYR A 447 -4.44 2.10 -2.24
N VAL A 448 -3.48 2.89 -1.75
CA VAL A 448 -2.40 2.38 -0.88
C VAL A 448 -2.96 1.79 0.41
N ALA A 449 -3.89 2.48 1.09
CA ALA A 449 -4.53 1.97 2.30
C ALA A 449 -5.25 0.63 2.04
N ALA A 450 -6.06 0.55 0.97
CA ALA A 450 -6.78 -0.65 0.60
C ALA A 450 -5.85 -1.82 0.23
N TYR A 451 -4.74 -1.55 -0.46
CA TYR A 451 -3.74 -2.57 -0.78
C TYR A 451 -3.09 -3.11 0.49
N LEU A 452 -2.64 -2.24 1.40
CA LEU A 452 -2.04 -2.65 2.67
C LEU A 452 -3.02 -3.43 3.55
N GLU A 453 -4.29 -3.00 3.61
CA GLU A 453 -5.35 -3.72 4.32
C GLU A 453 -5.53 -5.14 3.78
N SER A 454 -5.54 -5.32 2.45
CA SER A 454 -5.66 -6.65 1.82
C SER A 454 -4.51 -7.60 2.20
N LEU A 455 -3.34 -7.05 2.52
CA LEU A 455 -2.18 -7.81 2.96
C LEU A 455 -2.23 -8.18 4.45
N GLY A 456 -3.13 -7.56 5.22
CA GLY A 456 -3.30 -7.77 6.66
C GLY A 456 -2.58 -6.74 7.53
N PHE A 457 -2.26 -5.55 6.98
CA PHE A 457 -1.78 -4.43 7.78
C PHE A 457 -2.94 -3.79 8.57
N GLU A 458 -2.61 -3.18 9.71
CA GLU A 458 -3.52 -2.41 10.54
C GLU A 458 -3.33 -0.90 10.27
N PRO A 459 -4.39 -0.08 10.37
CA PRO A 459 -4.29 1.37 10.25
C PRO A 459 -3.36 1.97 11.32
N ALA A 460 -2.50 2.92 10.91
CA ALA A 460 -1.46 3.50 11.77
C ALA A 460 -1.44 5.05 11.79
N GLY A 461 -2.51 5.68 11.33
CA GLY A 461 -2.73 7.12 11.35
C GLY A 461 -3.46 7.63 12.60
N THR A 462 -3.88 8.89 12.52
CA THR A 462 -4.57 9.58 13.62
C THR A 462 -5.87 8.84 13.96
N ASP A 463 -6.15 8.71 15.26
CA ASP A 463 -7.36 8.08 15.80
C ASP A 463 -7.62 6.63 15.32
N GLY A 464 -6.58 5.90 14.95
CA GLY A 464 -6.70 4.53 14.44
C GLY A 464 -7.21 4.46 13.00
N SER A 465 -7.13 5.56 12.26
CA SER A 465 -7.40 5.60 10.81
C SER A 465 -6.16 5.26 9.98
N TRP A 466 -6.31 5.10 8.67
CA TRP A 466 -5.17 4.91 7.75
C TRP A 466 -4.38 6.20 7.48
N PHE A 467 -4.88 7.36 7.94
CA PHE A 467 -4.39 8.66 7.50
C PHE A 467 -3.91 9.53 8.66
N GLN A 468 -2.82 10.25 8.44
CA GLN A 468 -2.43 11.38 9.28
C GLN A 468 -2.54 12.65 8.44
N THR A 469 -3.43 13.55 8.86
CA THR A 469 -3.62 14.84 8.19
C THR A 469 -2.68 15.90 8.74
N PHE A 470 -2.30 16.85 7.89
CA PHE A 470 -1.51 18.02 8.26
C PHE A 470 -1.90 19.22 7.42
N GLU A 471 -1.64 20.42 7.93
CA GLU A 471 -1.84 21.66 7.18
C GLU A 471 -0.57 22.04 6.43
N PHE A 472 -0.74 22.54 5.21
CA PHE A 472 0.36 23.07 4.41
C PHE A 472 -0.08 24.37 3.71
N PRO A 473 0.85 25.26 3.32
CA PRO A 473 0.49 26.43 2.53
C PRO A 473 0.01 26.01 1.13
N ALA A 474 -1.27 26.19 0.80
CA ALA A 474 -1.86 25.81 -0.50
C ALA A 474 -1.88 26.98 -1.50
N GLY A 475 -0.79 27.73 -1.50
CA GLY A 475 -0.61 28.87 -2.38
C GLY A 475 -1.08 30.21 -1.80
N SER A 476 -0.91 31.25 -2.61
CA SER A 476 -1.23 32.62 -2.23
C SER A 476 -1.81 33.38 -3.42
N GLU A 477 -2.77 34.26 -3.15
CA GLU A 477 -3.38 35.13 -4.14
C GLU A 477 -3.32 36.59 -3.70
N LEU A 478 -3.13 37.50 -4.67
CA LEU A 478 -3.23 38.93 -4.41
C LEU A 478 -4.70 39.33 -4.32
N THR A 479 -5.07 39.98 -3.22
CA THR A 479 -6.42 40.51 -3.05
C THR A 479 -6.59 41.85 -3.77
N ALA A 480 -7.84 42.28 -3.95
CA ALA A 480 -8.17 43.59 -4.48
C ALA A 480 -7.78 44.77 -3.56
N LYS A 481 -7.28 44.50 -2.33
CA LYS A 481 -6.85 45.54 -1.37
C LYS A 481 -5.46 46.09 -1.66
N ASN A 482 -4.68 45.43 -2.51
CA ASN A 482 -3.29 45.82 -2.76
C ASN A 482 -3.21 47.23 -3.36
N SER A 483 -2.49 48.13 -2.70
CA SER A 483 -2.19 49.48 -3.19
C SER A 483 -0.76 49.87 -2.80
N LEU A 484 -0.07 50.63 -3.66
CA LEU A 484 1.25 51.18 -3.38
C LEU A 484 1.28 52.62 -3.88
N THR A 485 1.66 53.54 -2.99
CA THR A 485 1.81 54.95 -3.31
C THR A 485 3.26 55.35 -3.10
N ILE A 486 3.89 55.95 -4.12
CA ILE A 486 5.25 56.48 -4.07
C ILE A 486 5.21 57.97 -4.40
N ALA A 487 5.74 58.80 -3.49
CA ALA A 487 5.77 60.26 -3.65
C ALA A 487 4.40 60.89 -4.00
N GLY A 488 3.30 60.29 -3.52
CA GLY A 488 1.93 60.73 -3.78
C GLY A 488 1.28 60.19 -5.05
N GLU A 489 1.99 59.40 -5.86
CA GLU A 489 1.45 58.72 -7.04
C GLU A 489 1.12 57.25 -6.71
N GLU A 490 -0.11 56.82 -6.98
CA GLU A 490 -0.51 55.40 -6.85
C GLU A 490 -0.09 54.60 -8.08
N LEU A 491 0.52 53.44 -7.86
CA LEU A 491 1.09 52.60 -8.91
C LEU A 491 0.16 51.45 -9.31
N THR A 492 0.18 51.09 -10.60
CA THR A 492 -0.61 49.98 -11.13
C THR A 492 0.00 48.63 -10.78
N LEU A 493 -0.73 47.81 -10.03
CA LEU A 493 -0.34 46.44 -9.66
C LEU A 493 -0.11 45.54 -10.90
N GLY A 494 0.95 44.74 -10.87
CA GLY A 494 1.35 43.81 -11.95
C GLY A 494 1.94 44.48 -13.18
N LYS A 495 2.04 45.82 -13.20
CA LYS A 495 2.70 46.59 -14.27
C LYS A 495 3.89 47.39 -13.74
N ALA A 496 3.63 48.29 -12.79
CA ALA A 496 4.66 49.16 -12.22
C ALA A 496 5.19 48.65 -10.87
N TRP A 497 4.40 47.82 -10.18
CA TRP A 497 4.80 47.21 -8.91
C TRP A 497 4.07 45.89 -8.65
N GLN A 498 4.61 45.09 -7.75
CA GLN A 498 3.95 43.90 -7.20
C GLN A 498 4.54 43.53 -5.83
N PRO A 499 3.73 43.10 -4.84
CA PRO A 499 4.28 42.53 -3.61
C PRO A 499 4.87 41.13 -3.87
N LEU A 500 5.78 40.68 -3.01
CA LEU A 500 6.30 39.31 -3.04
C LEU A 500 5.43 38.39 -2.17
N SER A 501 5.39 37.09 -2.47
CA SER A 501 4.54 36.10 -1.77
C SER A 501 4.78 36.00 -0.26
N PHE A 502 5.99 36.32 0.17
CA PHE A 502 6.40 36.36 1.57
C PHE A 502 6.35 37.76 2.19
N SER A 503 5.73 38.76 1.54
CA SER A 503 5.49 40.07 2.14
C SER A 503 4.57 39.96 3.36
N GLY A 504 4.73 40.82 4.36
CA GLY A 504 3.76 40.98 5.44
C GLY A 504 2.45 41.55 4.91
N ASP A 505 1.33 41.14 5.52
CA ASP A 505 0.00 41.67 5.21
C ASP A 505 -0.34 42.83 6.14
N GLY A 506 -1.05 43.82 5.60
CA GLY A 506 -1.57 44.95 6.35
C GLY A 506 -1.31 46.28 5.67
N ASP A 507 -1.58 47.34 6.45
CA ASP A 507 -1.36 48.71 6.06
C ASP A 507 0.00 49.19 6.59
N PHE A 508 0.83 49.66 5.66
CA PHE A 508 2.15 50.20 5.93
C PHE A 508 2.12 51.70 5.65
N GLU A 509 2.14 52.49 6.72
CA GLU A 509 2.04 53.96 6.64
C GLU A 509 3.19 54.59 5.84
N SER A 510 2.93 55.80 5.37
CA SER A 510 3.89 56.61 4.62
C SER A 510 5.17 56.86 5.42
N ALA A 511 6.31 56.44 4.88
CA ALA A 511 7.63 56.68 5.47
C ALA A 511 8.68 57.04 4.41
N PRO A 512 9.77 57.73 4.80
CA PRO A 512 10.88 58.06 3.89
C PRO A 512 11.57 56.81 3.31
N VAL A 513 12.21 56.98 2.15
CA VAL A 513 12.97 55.91 1.48
C VAL A 513 14.47 56.14 1.57
N VAL A 514 15.22 55.07 1.79
CA VAL A 514 16.68 55.02 1.70
C VAL A 514 17.13 54.02 0.66
N PHE A 515 18.18 54.34 -0.10
CA PHE A 515 18.80 53.41 -1.03
C PHE A 515 19.99 52.72 -0.37
N ALA A 516 19.98 51.39 -0.35
CA ALA A 516 21.00 50.54 0.30
C ALA A 516 21.69 49.62 -0.72
N GLY A 517 21.99 50.11 -1.92
CA GLY A 517 22.72 49.34 -2.93
C GLY A 517 22.08 47.98 -3.22
N TYR A 518 22.82 46.89 -3.02
CA TYR A 518 22.32 45.52 -3.20
C TYR A 518 21.59 44.94 -1.97
N GLY A 519 21.57 45.63 -0.83
CA GLY A 519 20.83 45.20 0.37
C GLY A 519 21.38 43.93 1.02
N MET A 520 22.66 43.64 0.84
CA MET A 520 23.30 42.41 1.33
C MET A 520 24.20 42.71 2.54
N VAL A 521 24.28 41.73 3.44
CA VAL A 521 25.27 41.67 4.52
C VAL A 521 25.96 40.31 4.41
N ALA A 522 27.22 40.33 3.99
CA ALA A 522 28.08 39.17 3.85
C ALA A 522 29.33 39.36 4.73
N PRO A 523 29.57 38.49 5.73
CA PRO A 523 30.73 38.58 6.59
C PRO A 523 32.03 38.35 5.81
N ALA A 524 33.15 38.81 6.37
CA ALA A 524 34.47 38.48 5.85
C ALA A 524 34.70 36.96 5.90
N SER A 525 35.26 36.39 4.83
CA SER A 525 35.55 34.96 4.74
C SER A 525 36.81 34.75 3.92
N GLY A 526 37.87 34.21 4.54
CA GLY A 526 39.17 34.06 3.89
C GLY A 526 39.73 35.39 3.37
N ASP A 527 39.96 35.48 2.06
CA ASP A 527 40.48 36.66 1.36
C ASP A 527 39.38 37.67 0.96
N PHE A 528 38.10 37.38 1.23
CA PHE A 528 36.98 38.27 0.91
C PHE A 528 36.70 39.22 2.07
N VAL A 529 36.79 40.52 1.77
CA VAL A 529 36.35 41.59 2.67
C VAL A 529 34.85 41.52 2.90
N GLU A 530 34.42 41.97 4.09
CA GLU A 530 33.02 42.15 4.44
C GLU A 530 32.30 43.04 3.42
N TYR A 531 31.07 42.66 3.06
CA TYR A 531 30.18 43.44 2.22
C TYR A 531 28.91 43.74 3.01
N ASP A 532 28.76 44.97 3.48
CA ASP A 532 27.59 45.40 4.22
C ASP A 532 27.00 46.66 3.58
N SER A 533 25.78 46.52 3.07
CA SER A 533 25.03 47.58 2.39
C SER A 533 24.41 48.61 3.35
N TYR A 534 24.44 48.34 4.66
CA TYR A 534 23.76 49.11 5.71
C TYR A 534 24.74 49.91 6.58
N VAL A 535 26.05 49.82 6.31
CA VAL A 535 27.08 50.57 7.05
C VAL A 535 26.77 52.07 7.01
N HIS A 536 26.64 52.67 8.20
CA HIS A 536 26.27 54.08 8.40
C HIS A 536 24.91 54.52 7.80
N LEU A 537 24.03 53.57 7.48
CA LEU A 537 22.68 53.85 6.96
C LEU A 537 21.61 53.61 8.03
N ASP A 538 20.91 54.67 8.42
CA ASP A 538 19.75 54.54 9.31
C ASP A 538 18.51 54.11 8.52
N VAL A 539 18.11 52.85 8.71
CA VAL A 539 16.96 52.22 8.04
C VAL A 539 15.73 52.08 8.93
N LYS A 540 15.83 52.41 10.21
CA LYS A 540 14.76 52.19 11.17
C LYS A 540 13.51 53.00 10.80
N ASP A 541 12.36 52.34 10.77
CA ASP A 541 11.06 52.91 10.41
C ASP A 541 10.97 53.47 8.96
N LYS A 542 11.97 53.23 8.11
CA LYS A 542 12.03 53.69 6.72
C LYS A 542 11.80 52.55 5.73
N TRP A 543 11.51 52.89 4.48
CA TRP A 543 11.53 51.94 3.36
C TRP A 543 12.94 51.84 2.78
N VAL A 544 13.41 50.62 2.54
CA VAL A 544 14.75 50.36 1.99
C VAL A 544 14.63 49.94 0.54
N MET A 545 15.14 50.75 -0.39
CA MET A 545 15.24 50.40 -1.80
C MET A 545 16.58 49.71 -2.08
N VAL A 546 16.52 48.54 -2.72
CA VAL A 546 17.67 47.70 -3.03
C VAL A 546 17.59 47.13 -4.43
N LEU A 547 18.75 46.82 -5.00
CA LEU A 547 18.85 46.05 -6.23
C LEU A 547 18.59 44.56 -5.94
N ARG A 548 17.80 43.92 -6.81
CA ARG A 548 17.32 42.54 -6.68
C ARG A 548 18.46 41.54 -6.57
N ASP A 549 19.47 41.65 -7.42
CA ASP A 549 20.50 40.62 -7.61
C ASP A 549 21.74 40.88 -6.75
N MET A 550 22.94 40.61 -7.26
CA MET A 550 24.22 40.94 -6.62
C MET A 550 25.09 41.69 -7.63
N PRO A 551 26.22 42.30 -7.22
CA PRO A 551 27.15 42.94 -8.15
C PRO A 551 27.53 42.02 -9.32
N GLN A 552 27.41 42.54 -10.54
CA GLN A 552 27.60 41.73 -11.75
C GLN A 552 29.02 41.75 -12.32
N ASP A 553 29.84 42.76 -12.04
CA ASP A 553 31.21 42.92 -12.56
C ASP A 553 32.29 42.52 -11.53
N ILE A 554 32.01 41.45 -10.77
CA ILE A 554 32.92 40.88 -9.76
C ILE A 554 33.54 39.56 -10.23
N LYS A 555 34.66 39.19 -9.60
CA LYS A 555 35.33 37.90 -9.84
C LYS A 555 34.42 36.71 -9.48
N PRO A 556 34.51 35.58 -10.20
CA PRO A 556 33.67 34.41 -9.95
C PRO A 556 33.68 33.92 -8.50
N GLU A 557 34.81 34.03 -7.81
CA GLU A 557 34.93 33.59 -6.40
C GLU A 557 34.18 34.51 -5.44
N MET A 558 34.21 35.82 -5.67
CA MET A 558 33.43 36.79 -4.90
C MET A 558 31.93 36.62 -5.20
N ARG A 559 31.56 36.33 -6.46
CA ARG A 559 30.16 36.06 -6.83
C ARG A 559 29.60 34.87 -6.06
N GLN A 560 30.37 33.80 -5.91
CA GLN A 560 29.95 32.64 -5.12
C GLN A 560 29.80 32.96 -3.62
N HIS A 561 30.72 33.74 -3.05
CA HIS A 561 30.62 34.19 -1.66
C HIS A 561 29.33 34.98 -1.43
N LEU A 562 29.03 35.94 -2.32
CA LEU A 562 27.87 36.82 -2.21
C LEU A 562 26.53 36.14 -2.56
N ALA A 563 26.53 35.09 -3.40
CA ALA A 563 25.31 34.39 -3.81
C ALA A 563 24.48 33.85 -2.62
N ARG A 564 25.16 33.45 -1.54
CA ARG A 564 24.52 32.98 -0.30
C ARG A 564 23.75 34.07 0.44
N TYR A 565 24.09 35.31 0.20
CA TYR A 565 23.52 36.49 0.86
C TYR A 565 22.61 37.31 -0.07
N SER A 566 22.52 36.95 -1.35
CA SER A 566 21.80 37.72 -2.37
C SER A 566 20.31 37.38 -2.49
N ALA A 567 19.83 36.31 -1.85
CA ALA A 567 18.44 35.88 -1.95
C ALA A 567 17.47 36.97 -1.43
N PRO A 568 16.38 37.31 -2.17
CA PRO A 568 15.44 38.36 -1.76
C PRO A 568 14.87 38.17 -0.34
N ARG A 569 14.55 36.94 0.05
CA ARG A 569 14.05 36.64 1.40
C ARG A 569 15.10 36.92 2.48
N ARG A 570 16.38 36.63 2.23
CA ARG A 570 17.48 36.92 3.16
C ARG A 570 17.66 38.43 3.32
N LYS A 571 17.70 39.18 2.23
CA LYS A 571 17.79 40.65 2.25
C LYS A 571 16.62 41.30 3.00
N ALA A 572 15.40 40.81 2.76
CA ALA A 572 14.21 41.28 3.47
C ALA A 572 14.28 40.99 4.98
N THR A 573 14.81 39.83 5.37
CA THR A 573 15.02 39.45 6.78
C THR A 573 16.02 40.39 7.46
N VAL A 574 17.15 40.67 6.80
CA VAL A 574 18.16 41.61 7.32
C VAL A 574 17.58 43.03 7.48
N ALA A 575 16.89 43.54 6.46
CA ALA A 575 16.25 44.86 6.55
C ALA A 575 15.22 44.94 7.70
N ARG A 576 14.41 43.89 7.86
CA ARG A 576 13.46 43.77 8.99
C ARG A 576 14.18 43.80 10.34
N ASP A 577 15.24 43.01 10.50
CA ASP A 577 15.99 42.90 11.76
C ASP A 577 16.66 44.23 12.15
N LEU A 578 17.01 45.06 11.16
CA LEU A 578 17.48 46.43 11.34
C LEU A 578 16.35 47.45 11.59
N GLY A 579 15.09 47.01 11.61
CA GLY A 579 13.92 47.83 11.93
C GLY A 579 13.31 48.57 10.74
N ALA A 580 13.60 48.16 9.51
CA ALA A 580 12.94 48.73 8.33
C ALA A 580 11.42 48.51 8.36
N ARG A 581 10.68 49.45 7.75
CA ARG A 581 9.21 49.38 7.61
C ARG A 581 8.78 48.62 6.35
N GLY A 582 9.62 48.64 5.33
CA GLY A 582 9.41 47.97 4.06
C GLY A 582 10.69 47.84 3.26
N ILE A 583 10.75 46.89 2.34
CA ILE A 583 11.84 46.75 1.37
C ILE A 583 11.29 46.78 -0.06
N ILE A 584 11.98 47.49 -0.94
CA ILE A 584 11.63 47.71 -2.34
C ILE A 584 12.74 47.12 -3.20
N PHE A 585 12.43 46.06 -3.94
CA PHE A 585 13.33 45.44 -4.90
C PHE A 585 13.21 46.10 -6.28
N VAL A 586 14.36 46.39 -6.87
CA VAL A 586 14.49 46.92 -8.23
C VAL A 586 15.43 46.01 -9.02
N THR A 587 15.02 45.55 -10.20
CA THR A 587 15.87 44.66 -11.02
C THR A 587 17.15 45.35 -11.49
N GLY A 588 17.06 46.64 -11.82
CA GLY A 588 18.19 47.45 -12.24
C GLY A 588 18.35 47.47 -13.78
N PRO A 589 18.63 48.63 -14.39
CA PRO A 589 18.73 48.77 -15.86
C PRO A 589 19.87 47.99 -16.52
N THR A 590 20.91 47.59 -15.78
CA THR A 590 22.05 46.83 -16.33
C THR A 590 21.85 45.32 -16.23
N SER A 591 20.76 44.86 -15.58
CA SER A 591 20.45 43.44 -15.45
C SER A 591 20.03 42.83 -16.80
N GLY A 592 20.48 41.60 -17.08
CA GLY A 592 20.10 40.84 -18.27
C GLY A 592 18.75 40.11 -18.16
N VAL A 593 18.00 40.34 -17.08
CA VAL A 593 16.72 39.66 -16.80
C VAL A 593 15.59 40.31 -17.61
N LYS A 594 14.78 39.50 -18.31
CA LYS A 594 13.69 39.99 -19.20
C LYS A 594 12.52 40.63 -18.45
N ASN A 595 12.22 40.17 -17.24
CA ASN A 595 11.08 40.64 -16.43
C ASN A 595 11.57 41.60 -15.33
N GLU A 596 11.12 42.86 -15.35
CA GLU A 596 11.55 43.87 -14.38
C GLU A 596 10.97 43.67 -12.98
N LEU A 597 9.75 43.12 -12.87
CA LEU A 597 9.14 42.80 -11.59
C LEU A 597 9.51 41.38 -11.15
N ILE A 598 9.81 41.22 -9.86
CA ILE A 598 9.88 39.89 -9.25
C ILE A 598 8.49 39.28 -9.29
N ARG A 599 8.35 38.12 -9.96
CA ARG A 599 7.09 37.38 -10.05
C ARG A 599 6.56 37.09 -8.65
N PHE A 600 5.28 37.39 -8.42
CA PHE A 600 4.58 36.90 -7.23
C PHE A 600 4.43 35.39 -7.35
N ASP A 601 5.08 34.69 -6.44
CA ASP A 601 4.98 33.26 -6.29
C ASP A 601 3.59 32.90 -5.72
N ARG A 602 2.84 32.11 -6.49
CA ARG A 602 1.49 31.68 -6.11
C ARG A 602 1.52 30.35 -5.36
N ASP A 603 2.69 29.72 -5.22
CA ASP A 603 2.88 28.42 -4.60
C ASP A 603 2.98 28.53 -3.07
N ALA A 604 3.21 27.38 -2.42
CA ALA A 604 3.25 27.19 -0.98
C ALA A 604 4.28 28.09 -0.26
N SER A 605 3.91 29.35 0.04
CA SER A 605 4.77 30.27 0.79
C SER A 605 4.63 30.03 2.29
N ALA A 606 5.57 29.29 2.87
CA ALA A 606 5.71 29.14 4.31
C ALA A 606 6.21 30.47 4.94
N ALA A 607 5.31 31.15 5.65
CA ALA A 607 5.53 32.34 6.47
C ALA A 607 5.96 33.64 5.75
N GLY A 608 5.19 34.71 5.97
CA GLY A 608 5.53 36.07 5.59
C GLY A 608 6.60 36.70 6.51
N VAL A 609 7.43 37.57 5.95
CA VAL A 609 8.24 38.53 6.71
C VAL A 609 7.28 39.56 7.29
N SER A 610 7.41 39.95 8.55
CA SER A 610 6.51 40.89 9.25
C SER A 610 6.63 42.36 8.78
N MET A 611 6.89 42.57 7.49
CA MET A 611 7.24 43.83 6.87
C MET A 611 6.78 43.81 5.39
N ALA A 612 6.46 44.95 4.80
CA ALA A 612 6.15 45.01 3.37
C ALA A 612 7.36 44.67 2.50
N VAL A 613 7.17 43.77 1.54
CA VAL A 613 8.19 43.38 0.57
C VAL A 613 7.60 43.54 -0.83
N VAL A 614 8.09 44.52 -1.58
CA VAL A 614 7.56 44.85 -2.91
C VAL A 614 8.67 44.91 -3.96
N SER A 615 8.30 44.66 -5.21
CA SER A 615 9.13 44.90 -6.39
C SER A 615 8.52 46.06 -7.18
N ILE A 616 9.36 46.93 -7.73
CA ILE A 616 8.95 48.00 -8.67
C ILE A 616 9.72 47.91 -9.98
N ASP A 617 9.18 48.51 -11.03
CA ASP A 617 9.82 48.60 -12.34
C ASP A 617 11.00 49.60 -12.34
N ASN A 618 11.87 49.49 -13.36
CA ASN A 618 13.06 50.35 -13.45
C ASN A 618 12.70 51.81 -13.69
N VAL A 619 11.57 52.07 -14.35
CA VAL A 619 11.07 53.42 -14.66
C VAL A 619 10.70 54.17 -13.38
N THR A 620 9.98 53.52 -12.47
CA THR A 620 9.58 54.06 -11.17
C THR A 620 10.81 54.29 -10.29
N ALA A 621 11.71 53.31 -10.22
CA ALA A 621 12.95 53.45 -9.45
C ALA A 621 13.83 54.60 -9.96
N ALA A 622 13.95 54.78 -11.29
CA ALA A 622 14.69 55.90 -11.87
C ALA A 622 14.10 57.27 -11.49
N LYS A 623 12.76 57.40 -11.44
CA LYS A 623 12.09 58.63 -10.95
C LYS A 623 12.41 58.91 -9.48
N MET A 624 12.46 57.87 -8.64
CA MET A 624 12.83 58.00 -7.23
C MET A 624 14.29 58.47 -7.08
N MET A 625 15.22 57.86 -7.82
CA MET A 625 16.65 58.21 -7.80
C MET A 625 16.91 59.64 -8.31
N ALA A 626 16.16 60.09 -9.32
CA ALA A 626 16.29 61.44 -9.86
C ALA A 626 15.99 62.54 -8.82
N LYS A 627 15.18 62.25 -7.78
CA LYS A 627 14.94 63.18 -6.66
C LYS A 627 16.18 63.41 -5.79
N ALA A 628 17.09 62.45 -5.76
CA ALA A 628 18.39 62.54 -5.10
C ALA A 628 19.50 63.06 -6.05
N GLU A 629 19.15 63.53 -7.26
CA GLU A 629 20.11 63.88 -8.33
C GLU A 629 20.99 62.69 -8.76
N LYS A 630 20.46 61.46 -8.62
CA LYS A 630 21.14 60.21 -8.96
C LYS A 630 20.54 59.57 -10.21
N ASP A 631 21.37 58.84 -10.95
CA ASP A 631 20.97 58.06 -12.12
C ASP A 631 21.09 56.57 -11.81
N LEU A 632 19.97 55.84 -11.89
CA LEU A 632 19.89 54.43 -11.48
C LEU A 632 20.89 53.53 -12.22
N ALA A 633 21.08 53.75 -13.53
CA ALA A 633 21.98 52.94 -14.35
C ALA A 633 23.45 53.21 -13.99
N LYS A 634 23.83 54.47 -13.72
CA LYS A 634 25.18 54.83 -13.28
C LYS A 634 25.48 54.30 -11.87
N GLU A 635 24.51 54.39 -10.97
CA GLU A 635 24.66 53.89 -9.59
C GLU A 635 24.79 52.36 -9.57
N GLN A 636 23.94 51.63 -10.31
CA GLN A 636 24.08 50.18 -10.45
C GLN A 636 25.43 49.80 -11.05
N LYS A 637 25.87 50.47 -12.12
CA LYS A 637 27.18 50.20 -12.75
C LYS A 637 28.35 50.44 -11.79
N SER A 638 28.24 51.41 -10.89
CA SER A 638 29.26 51.64 -9.85
C SER A 638 29.26 50.51 -8.81
N LEU A 639 28.09 50.01 -8.45
CA LEU A 639 27.93 48.92 -7.47
C LEU A 639 28.32 47.55 -8.05
N ASP A 640 28.19 47.37 -9.36
CA ASP A 640 28.52 46.11 -10.06
C ASP A 640 29.98 45.71 -9.91
N GLY A 641 30.89 46.66 -9.70
CA GLY A 641 32.30 46.38 -9.41
C GLY A 641 32.58 45.72 -8.05
N GLY A 642 31.57 45.58 -7.19
CA GLY A 642 31.68 44.95 -5.87
C GLY A 642 32.29 45.83 -4.77
N GLU A 643 32.55 47.11 -5.07
CA GLU A 643 32.99 48.08 -4.07
C GLU A 643 31.84 48.47 -3.14
N MET A 644 32.14 48.71 -1.86
CA MET A 644 31.16 49.22 -0.90
C MET A 644 30.79 50.66 -1.26
N ALA A 645 29.51 50.91 -1.49
CA ALA A 645 28.97 52.27 -1.59
C ALA A 645 28.11 52.55 -0.37
N MET A 646 28.27 53.73 0.21
CA MET A 646 27.39 54.17 1.29
C MET A 646 25.98 54.39 0.76
N GLY A 647 24.98 53.84 1.46
CA GLY A 647 23.60 54.15 1.20
C GLY A 647 23.27 55.62 1.50
N TYR A 648 22.13 56.08 1.00
CA TYR A 648 21.69 57.47 1.18
C TYR A 648 20.16 57.58 1.17
N GLU A 649 19.64 58.64 1.78
CA GLU A 649 18.21 58.94 1.74
C GLU A 649 17.79 59.49 0.37
N LEU A 650 16.57 59.19 -0.05
CA LEU A 650 15.95 59.75 -1.25
C LEU A 650 15.04 60.93 -0.84
N PRO A 651 15.52 62.19 -0.94
CA PRO A 651 14.79 63.33 -0.39
C PRO A 651 13.45 63.54 -1.12
N GLY A 652 12.41 63.77 -0.33
CA GLY A 652 11.05 64.01 -0.85
C GLY A 652 10.35 62.77 -1.42
N VAL A 653 10.92 61.57 -1.24
CA VAL A 653 10.28 60.30 -1.61
C VAL A 653 9.75 59.62 -0.36
N THR A 654 8.43 59.46 -0.29
CA THR A 654 7.75 58.68 0.75
C THR A 654 6.97 57.53 0.12
N VAL A 655 6.92 56.40 0.81
CA VAL A 655 6.23 55.20 0.34
C VAL A 655 5.23 54.73 1.39
N SER A 656 4.02 54.41 0.95
CA SER A 656 2.99 53.71 1.73
C SER A 656 2.42 52.57 0.90
N ALA A 657 2.06 51.47 1.55
CA ALA A 657 1.48 50.32 0.88
C ALA A 657 0.37 49.70 1.72
N THR A 658 -0.70 49.25 1.08
CA THR A 658 -1.58 48.22 1.63
C THR A 658 -1.22 46.93 0.91
N VAL A 659 -0.73 45.93 1.65
CA VAL A 659 -0.46 44.61 1.10
C VAL A 659 -1.54 43.66 1.60
N GLY A 660 -2.27 43.05 0.66
CA GLY A 660 -3.29 42.06 0.98
C GLY A 660 -3.04 40.79 0.21
N ILE A 661 -2.42 39.80 0.86
CA ILE A 661 -2.19 38.47 0.31
C ILE A 661 -3.16 37.50 0.99
N ASP A 662 -4.00 36.83 0.21
CA ASP A 662 -4.82 35.72 0.68
C ASP A 662 -3.96 34.45 0.64
N ARG A 663 -3.44 34.04 1.80
CA ARG A 663 -2.68 32.79 1.93
C ARG A 663 -3.64 31.65 2.23
N LYS A 664 -3.79 30.75 1.26
CA LYS A 664 -4.65 29.58 1.42
C LYS A 664 -3.89 28.52 2.20
N THR A 665 -4.55 27.88 3.15
CA THR A 665 -4.06 26.68 3.83
C THR A 665 -4.77 25.48 3.22
N GLY A 666 -4.00 24.49 2.79
CA GLY A 666 -4.51 23.19 2.35
C GLY A 666 -4.35 22.15 3.44
N THR A 667 -5.01 21.02 3.24
CA THR A 667 -4.89 19.84 4.11
C THR A 667 -4.31 18.69 3.29
N GLY A 668 -3.10 18.26 3.63
CA GLY A 668 -2.46 17.07 3.08
C GLY A 668 -2.75 15.85 3.96
N ARG A 669 -2.45 14.64 3.45
CA ARG A 669 -2.58 13.42 4.25
C ARG A 669 -1.52 12.37 3.89
N ASN A 670 -0.80 11.91 4.91
CA ASN A 670 0.03 10.72 4.80
C ASN A 670 -0.87 9.47 4.92
N VAL A 671 -0.52 8.38 4.24
CA VAL A 671 -1.15 7.06 4.41
C VAL A 671 -0.20 6.10 5.11
N MET A 672 -0.67 5.39 6.12
CA MET A 672 0.18 4.56 6.97
C MET A 672 -0.46 3.24 7.37
N GLY A 673 0.28 2.15 7.21
CA GLY A 673 -0.12 0.81 7.63
C GLY A 673 0.95 0.14 8.48
N ARG A 674 0.56 -0.50 9.58
CA ARG A 674 1.45 -1.22 10.48
C ARG A 674 1.23 -2.73 10.41
N LEU A 675 2.31 -3.48 10.28
CA LEU A 675 2.32 -4.94 10.38
C LEU A 675 3.00 -5.34 11.69
N ARG A 676 2.21 -5.85 12.65
CA ARG A 676 2.71 -6.28 13.96
C ARG A 676 3.40 -7.63 13.88
N THR A 677 4.63 -7.74 14.39
CA THR A 677 5.39 -8.99 14.31
C THR A 677 5.66 -9.59 15.70
N GLY A 678 4.82 -10.53 16.12
CA GLY A 678 4.93 -11.25 17.41
C GLY A 678 3.77 -12.23 17.59
N PRO A 679 3.84 -13.16 18.57
CA PRO A 679 2.70 -13.99 18.91
C PRO A 679 1.51 -13.10 19.23
N ALA A 680 0.35 -13.43 18.67
CA ALA A 680 -0.93 -12.76 18.89
C ALA A 680 -1.41 -12.96 20.35
N GLU A 681 -0.66 -12.47 21.33
CA GLU A 681 -1.20 -12.24 22.65
C GLU A 681 -2.18 -11.08 22.53
N LYS A 682 -3.46 -11.43 22.46
CA LYS A 682 -4.64 -10.63 22.84
C LYS A 682 -4.34 -9.15 23.08
N VAL A 683 -4.26 -8.37 22.02
CA VAL A 683 -4.52 -6.94 22.12
C VAL A 683 -5.94 -6.78 21.65
N ASP A 684 -6.85 -6.52 22.59
CA ASP A 684 -8.22 -6.17 22.25
C ASP A 684 -8.18 -5.02 21.22
N PRO A 685 -9.04 -5.03 20.18
CA PRO A 685 -9.17 -3.87 19.32
C PRO A 685 -9.40 -2.64 20.19
N PRO A 686 -8.72 -1.51 19.92
CA PRO A 686 -8.91 -0.32 20.72
C PRO A 686 -10.40 0.02 20.73
N ALA A 687 -10.94 0.33 21.91
CA ALA A 687 -12.26 0.93 22.00
C ALA A 687 -12.31 2.15 21.06
N GLU A 688 -13.42 2.32 20.33
CA GLU A 688 -13.62 3.39 19.33
C GLU A 688 -12.98 4.72 19.78
N GLY A 689 -12.05 5.25 18.97
CA GLY A 689 -11.42 6.55 19.20
C GLY A 689 -10.22 6.57 20.15
N LYS A 690 -9.48 5.47 20.32
CA LYS A 690 -8.21 5.46 21.08
C LYS A 690 -7.00 5.08 20.22
N PRO A 691 -5.86 5.77 20.36
CA PRO A 691 -4.67 5.52 19.55
C PRO A 691 -4.11 4.12 19.75
N MET A 692 -3.60 3.55 18.65
CA MET A 692 -2.98 2.23 18.62
C MET A 692 -1.79 2.17 19.58
N PRO A 693 -1.75 1.22 20.50
CA PRO A 693 -0.63 1.14 21.43
C PRO A 693 0.65 0.60 20.80
N SER A 694 1.77 1.32 20.99
CA SER A 694 3.10 0.90 20.54
C SER A 694 3.99 0.50 21.71
N ASP A 695 4.08 -0.79 22.03
CA ASP A 695 4.98 -1.30 23.08
C ASP A 695 6.33 -1.80 22.52
N ARG A 696 6.56 -1.63 21.21
CA ARG A 696 7.73 -2.17 20.48
C ARG A 696 8.30 -1.16 19.48
N PRO A 697 9.62 -1.16 19.26
CA PRO A 697 10.24 -0.39 18.18
C PRO A 697 9.77 -0.86 16.81
N MET A 698 9.86 0.03 15.82
CA MET A 698 9.43 -0.19 14.44
C MET A 698 10.53 0.06 13.42
N VAL A 699 10.45 -0.61 12.28
CA VAL A 699 11.22 -0.34 11.07
C VAL A 699 10.28 0.30 10.06
N MET A 700 10.71 1.39 9.44
CA MET A 700 9.88 2.14 8.51
C MET A 700 10.36 1.96 7.07
N VAL A 701 9.41 1.80 6.15
CA VAL A 701 9.65 1.88 4.69
C VAL A 701 8.67 2.91 4.13
N GLY A 702 9.16 3.86 3.34
CA GLY A 702 8.31 4.92 2.80
C GLY A 702 8.69 5.40 1.41
N ALA A 703 7.73 6.07 0.78
CA ALA A 703 7.82 6.72 -0.52
C ALA A 703 6.81 7.88 -0.57
N HIS A 704 7.10 8.97 -1.28
CA HIS A 704 6.12 10.03 -1.46
C HIS A 704 5.06 9.66 -2.52
N ILE A 705 3.83 10.13 -2.33
CA ILE A 705 2.66 9.84 -3.19
C ILE A 705 2.29 11.06 -4.02
N ASP A 706 2.57 12.25 -3.52
CA ASP A 706 2.21 13.50 -4.18
C ASP A 706 3.19 13.87 -5.29
N HIS A 707 2.66 14.43 -6.38
CA HIS A 707 3.45 14.97 -7.49
C HIS A 707 2.92 16.35 -7.92
N LEU A 708 3.36 16.89 -9.05
CA LEU A 708 3.16 18.30 -9.41
C LEU A 708 1.79 18.68 -10.01
N GLY A 709 0.84 17.74 -10.15
CA GLY A 709 -0.48 18.04 -10.72
C GLY A 709 -0.37 18.53 -12.17
N VAL A 710 -0.76 19.78 -12.47
CA VAL A 710 -0.62 20.40 -13.80
C VAL A 710 0.62 21.29 -13.96
N GLY A 711 1.55 21.26 -13.00
CA GLY A 711 2.84 21.99 -13.10
C GLY A 711 2.74 23.50 -12.99
N GLY A 712 1.76 24.03 -12.26
CA GLY A 712 1.57 25.48 -12.11
C GLY A 712 2.68 26.21 -11.34
N GLY A 713 3.53 25.47 -10.63
CA GLY A 713 4.51 26.00 -9.68
C GLY A 713 5.96 26.04 -10.17
N THR A 714 6.84 26.65 -9.35
CA THR A 714 8.26 26.88 -9.64
C THR A 714 9.12 25.61 -9.72
N ASN A 715 8.61 24.47 -9.25
CA ASN A 715 9.29 23.17 -9.28
C ASN A 715 9.10 22.43 -10.61
N SER A 716 8.16 22.85 -11.48
CA SER A 716 7.98 22.23 -12.80
C SER A 716 9.12 22.61 -13.76
N LEU A 717 9.59 21.63 -14.53
CA LEU A 717 10.57 21.80 -15.62
C LEU A 717 9.92 21.75 -17.01
N ALA A 718 8.59 21.91 -17.10
CA ALA A 718 7.83 21.92 -18.36
C ALA A 718 8.23 23.09 -19.28
N THR A 719 8.22 22.87 -20.59
CA THR A 719 8.38 23.96 -21.57
C THR A 719 7.11 24.82 -21.67
N GLU A 720 7.18 25.96 -22.38
CA GLU A 720 6.01 26.83 -22.57
C GLU A 720 4.86 26.10 -23.31
N GLU A 721 5.18 25.20 -24.24
CA GLU A 721 4.21 24.40 -24.98
C GLU A 721 3.60 23.26 -24.15
N GLU A 722 4.25 22.90 -23.04
CA GLU A 722 3.84 21.85 -22.11
C GLU A 722 3.13 22.38 -20.86
N ARG A 723 2.96 23.70 -20.82
CA ARG A 723 2.24 24.39 -19.75
C ARG A 723 0.85 23.80 -19.56
N ASP A 724 0.46 23.64 -18.30
CA ASP A 724 -0.84 23.11 -17.86
C ASP A 724 -1.09 21.62 -18.19
N GLN A 725 -0.09 20.89 -18.70
CA GLN A 725 -0.19 19.44 -18.85
C GLN A 725 -0.01 18.71 -17.51
N VAL A 726 -0.69 17.57 -17.38
CA VAL A 726 -0.61 16.73 -16.19
C VAL A 726 0.78 16.11 -16.08
N HIS A 727 1.43 16.35 -14.95
CA HIS A 727 2.65 15.70 -14.53
C HIS A 727 2.25 14.40 -13.85
N VAL A 728 2.48 13.27 -14.51
CA VAL A 728 2.02 11.98 -14.00
C VAL A 728 3.00 11.33 -13.02
N GLY A 729 4.26 11.78 -12.94
CA GLY A 729 5.25 11.37 -11.93
C GLY A 729 5.53 9.87 -11.90
N ALA A 730 5.76 9.27 -13.07
CA ALA A 730 5.93 7.82 -13.18
C ALA A 730 7.19 7.31 -12.48
N ASP A 731 8.33 7.97 -12.68
CA ASP A 731 9.57 7.63 -11.96
C ASP A 731 9.61 8.30 -10.61
N ASP A 732 9.32 9.61 -10.59
CA ASP A 732 9.50 10.49 -9.44
C ASP A 732 8.94 9.85 -8.17
N ASN A 733 7.68 9.44 -8.26
CA ASN A 733 7.01 8.91 -7.08
C ASN A 733 6.28 7.58 -7.30
N ALA A 734 5.72 7.32 -8.49
CA ALA A 734 4.90 6.12 -8.68
C ALA A 734 5.76 4.85 -8.62
N SER A 735 7.00 4.92 -9.13
CA SER A 735 7.96 3.82 -9.04
C SER A 735 8.36 3.50 -7.59
N GLY A 736 8.54 4.52 -6.75
CA GLY A 736 8.88 4.40 -5.33
C GLY A 736 7.73 3.79 -4.52
N VAL A 737 6.51 4.30 -4.73
CA VAL A 737 5.29 3.75 -4.11
C VAL A 737 5.08 2.30 -4.53
N ALA A 738 5.26 1.97 -5.81
CA ALA A 738 5.16 0.59 -6.29
C ALA A 738 6.17 -0.34 -5.60
N ALA A 739 7.44 0.06 -5.51
CA ALA A 739 8.48 -0.71 -4.81
C ALA A 739 8.16 -0.88 -3.31
N MET A 740 7.63 0.15 -2.67
CA MET A 740 7.19 0.11 -1.27
C MET A 740 6.07 -0.92 -1.05
N LEU A 741 5.08 -0.98 -1.94
CA LEU A 741 3.97 -1.94 -1.86
C LEU A 741 4.42 -3.39 -2.09
N GLU A 742 5.37 -3.62 -3.00
CA GLU A 742 5.99 -4.95 -3.20
C GLU A 742 6.76 -5.43 -1.96
N ILE A 743 7.50 -4.53 -1.30
CA ILE A 743 8.18 -4.83 -0.03
C ILE A 743 7.16 -5.21 1.05
N ALA A 744 6.06 -4.47 1.14
CA ALA A 744 4.98 -4.74 2.08
C ALA A 744 4.35 -6.11 1.84
N GLN A 745 4.05 -6.45 0.58
CA GLN A 745 3.50 -7.76 0.20
C GLN A 745 4.45 -8.89 0.57
N PHE A 746 5.73 -8.79 0.18
CA PHE A 746 6.73 -9.81 0.49
C PHE A 746 6.81 -10.08 1.99
N LEU A 747 6.93 -9.04 2.81
CA LEU A 747 7.08 -9.19 4.26
C LEU A 747 5.81 -9.75 4.92
N ALA A 748 4.62 -9.33 4.48
CA ALA A 748 3.35 -9.87 4.95
C ALA A 748 3.21 -11.37 4.63
N VAL A 749 3.59 -11.79 3.41
CA VAL A 749 3.57 -13.22 3.02
C VAL A 749 4.59 -14.03 3.83
N GLN A 750 5.81 -13.51 4.04
CA GLN A 750 6.80 -14.18 4.89
C GLN A 750 6.29 -14.36 6.32
N GLN A 751 5.56 -13.38 6.86
CA GLN A 751 4.95 -13.48 8.18
C GLN A 751 3.82 -14.51 8.22
N LYS A 752 2.87 -14.46 7.27
CA LYS A 752 1.75 -15.42 7.18
C LYS A 752 2.25 -16.87 7.07
N ARG A 753 3.38 -17.08 6.39
CA ARG A 753 4.05 -18.38 6.26
C ARG A 753 4.90 -18.79 7.47
N GLY A 754 4.94 -18.00 8.55
CA GLY A 754 5.76 -18.26 9.73
C GLY A 754 7.28 -18.16 9.48
N LYS A 755 7.71 -17.56 8.36
CA LYS A 755 9.13 -17.44 7.96
C LYS A 755 9.79 -16.13 8.42
N LEU A 756 9.01 -15.20 8.97
CA LEU A 756 9.48 -13.94 9.53
C LEU A 756 9.46 -13.97 11.07
N ASN A 757 10.60 -14.26 11.68
CA ASN A 757 10.79 -14.15 13.14
C ASN A 757 11.22 -12.72 13.51
N ALA A 758 10.33 -11.75 13.32
CA ALA A 758 10.65 -10.34 13.52
C ALA A 758 10.53 -9.91 14.99
N LYS A 759 11.40 -8.99 15.38
CA LYS A 759 11.56 -8.46 16.74
C LYS A 759 10.99 -7.06 16.89
N ARG A 760 10.66 -6.43 15.76
CA ARG A 760 10.21 -5.05 15.59
C ARG A 760 9.01 -5.04 14.66
N ASP A 761 8.11 -4.09 14.84
CA ASP A 761 7.00 -3.94 13.90
C ASP A 761 7.47 -3.29 12.59
N LEU A 762 6.72 -3.51 11.51
CA LEU A 762 6.94 -2.83 10.24
C LEU A 762 5.88 -1.73 10.09
N LEU A 763 6.31 -0.52 9.74
CA LEU A 763 5.44 0.59 9.39
C LEU A 763 5.71 0.99 7.93
N ILE A 764 4.67 0.95 7.11
CA ILE A 764 4.70 1.41 5.72
C ILE A 764 4.07 2.80 5.67
N VAL A 765 4.72 3.77 5.04
CA VAL A 765 4.23 5.15 4.97
C VAL A 765 4.33 5.73 3.56
N GLY A 766 3.19 6.15 3.02
CA GLY A 766 3.12 7.00 1.83
C GLY A 766 3.04 8.47 2.22
N TRP A 767 4.06 9.25 1.86
CA TRP A 767 4.15 10.67 2.22
C TRP A 767 3.38 11.57 1.27
N SER A 768 2.92 12.70 1.80
CA SER A 768 2.24 13.78 1.09
C SER A 768 3.00 15.09 1.32
N GLY A 769 2.96 16.02 0.39
CA GLY A 769 3.66 17.31 0.48
C GLY A 769 5.18 17.26 0.36
N GLU A 770 5.76 16.19 -0.20
CA GLU A 770 7.20 16.10 -0.47
C GLU A 770 7.62 17.22 -1.43
N GLU A 771 6.87 17.33 -2.54
CA GLU A 771 7.13 18.26 -3.66
C GLU A 771 7.05 19.74 -3.25
N LEU A 772 6.35 19.99 -2.14
CA LEU A 772 6.14 21.30 -1.56
C LEU A 772 7.18 21.63 -0.48
N GLY A 773 8.03 20.68 -0.09
CA GLY A 773 9.10 20.86 0.89
C GLY A 773 9.05 19.89 2.07
N LEU A 774 8.76 18.60 1.84
CA LEU A 774 8.76 17.53 2.85
C LEU A 774 7.72 17.73 3.97
N PHE A 775 6.59 18.39 3.68
CA PHE A 775 5.62 18.77 4.72
C PHE A 775 5.03 17.56 5.47
N GLY A 776 4.75 16.45 4.77
CA GLY A 776 4.18 15.26 5.37
C GLY A 776 5.12 14.56 6.34
N SER A 777 6.37 14.31 5.95
CA SER A 777 7.36 13.68 6.82
C SER A 777 7.75 14.58 8.01
N GLN A 778 7.84 15.90 7.81
CA GLN A 778 8.06 16.86 8.89
C GLN A 778 6.89 16.86 9.90
N ALA A 779 5.64 16.85 9.41
CA ALA A 779 4.46 16.79 10.27
C ALA A 779 4.39 15.49 11.07
N PHE A 780 4.74 14.35 10.46
CA PHE A 780 4.86 13.06 11.14
C PHE A 780 5.91 13.06 12.24
N VAL A 781 7.13 13.48 11.92
CA VAL A 781 8.23 13.53 12.89
C VAL A 781 7.88 14.41 14.09
N LYS A 782 7.23 15.54 13.85
CA LYS A 782 6.80 16.49 14.88
C LYS A 782 5.71 15.92 15.80
N SER A 783 4.74 15.19 15.24
CA SER A 783 3.59 14.64 15.98
C SER A 783 3.77 13.17 16.38
N PHE A 784 4.95 12.57 16.18
CA PHE A 784 5.17 11.13 16.35
C PHE A 784 4.74 10.59 17.72
N PHE A 785 5.11 11.26 18.82
CA PHE A 785 4.74 10.81 20.16
C PHE A 785 3.28 11.11 20.54
N GLU A 786 2.60 11.98 19.80
CA GLU A 786 1.15 12.16 19.91
C GLU A 786 0.42 10.99 19.22
N LEU A 787 0.91 10.59 18.04
CA LEU A 787 0.42 9.42 17.30
C LEU A 787 0.70 8.11 18.04
N TYR A 788 1.87 7.99 18.67
CA TYR A 788 2.32 6.80 19.40
C TYR A 788 2.74 7.09 20.84
N PRO A 789 1.79 7.40 21.76
CA PRO A 789 2.11 7.82 23.13
C PRO A 789 2.88 6.79 23.96
N ARG A 790 2.74 5.50 23.61
CA ARG A 790 3.41 4.38 24.30
C ARG A 790 4.78 4.00 23.72
N ALA A 791 5.18 4.61 22.60
CA ALA A 791 6.43 4.26 21.92
C ALA A 791 7.65 4.40 22.86
N PRO A 792 8.67 3.53 22.73
CA PRO A 792 9.88 3.63 23.53
C PRO A 792 10.54 5.01 23.40
N ARG A 793 10.99 5.58 24.52
CA ARG A 793 11.67 6.87 24.58
C ARG A 793 13.06 6.71 25.16
N VAL A 794 13.99 7.54 24.68
CA VAL A 794 15.28 7.77 25.34
C VAL A 794 15.19 9.11 26.07
N PRO A 795 15.71 9.24 27.30
CA PRO A 795 15.82 10.55 27.95
C PRO A 795 16.54 11.53 27.02
N ASN A 796 15.98 12.74 26.85
CA ASN A 796 16.61 13.77 26.02
C ASN A 796 18.04 14.02 26.54
N PRO A 797 19.10 13.71 25.76
CA PRO A 797 20.47 13.93 26.20
C PRO A 797 20.78 15.42 26.46
N PHE A 798 19.94 16.33 25.96
CA PHE A 798 20.03 17.78 26.13
C PHE A 798 19.15 18.33 27.27
N GLY A 799 18.29 17.51 27.88
CA GLY A 799 17.31 17.96 28.89
C GLY A 799 17.94 18.59 30.15
N ASP A 800 19.17 18.19 30.48
CA ASP A 800 19.96 18.79 31.58
C ASP A 800 21.01 19.81 31.08
N VAL A 801 21.13 20.01 29.76
CA VAL A 801 22.18 20.81 29.10
C VAL A 801 21.63 22.15 28.59
N VAL A 802 20.85 22.85 29.42
CA VAL A 802 20.17 24.11 29.03
C VAL A 802 21.16 25.27 28.74
N ASN A 803 22.46 25.12 29.05
CA ASN A 803 23.46 26.19 28.97
C ASN A 803 24.75 25.87 28.21
N ASP A 804 24.85 24.77 27.45
CA ASP A 804 26.05 24.51 26.62
C ASP A 804 25.90 25.16 25.22
N PRO A 805 26.71 26.18 24.88
CA PRO A 805 26.68 26.80 23.56
C PRO A 805 27.05 25.83 22.43
N GLN A 806 27.84 24.79 22.70
CA GLN A 806 28.27 23.81 21.70
C GLN A 806 27.15 22.82 21.39
N ALA A 807 26.37 22.40 22.40
CA ALA A 807 25.17 21.59 22.20
C ALA A 807 24.11 22.36 21.38
N LYS A 808 23.88 23.65 21.69
CA LYS A 808 22.96 24.50 20.90
C LYS A 808 23.42 24.71 19.46
N LEU A 809 24.73 24.80 19.22
CA LEU A 809 25.31 24.91 17.88
C LEU A 809 25.10 23.62 17.07
N ILE A 810 25.26 22.45 17.70
CA ILE A 810 25.00 21.14 17.09
C ILE A 810 23.50 20.97 16.80
N MET A 811 22.62 21.32 17.74
CA MET A 811 21.17 21.30 17.53
C MET A 811 20.75 22.20 16.36
N ALA A 812 21.29 23.43 16.29
CA ALA A 812 21.04 24.35 15.18
C ALA A 812 21.58 23.83 13.84
N ALA A 813 22.78 23.21 13.82
CA ALA A 813 23.36 22.61 12.63
C ALA A 813 22.58 21.40 12.10
N HIS A 814 21.79 20.76 12.98
CA HIS A 814 20.92 19.63 12.63
C HIS A 814 19.43 19.99 12.60
N GLY A 815 19.05 21.28 12.70
CA GLY A 815 17.64 21.70 12.63
C GLY A 815 16.76 21.26 13.80
N MET A 816 17.36 20.90 14.95
CA MET A 816 16.67 20.47 16.17
C MET A 816 16.30 21.66 17.06
N SER A 817 15.14 21.61 17.71
CA SER A 817 14.75 22.51 18.80
C SER A 817 15.10 21.92 20.18
N GLU A 818 15.13 22.77 21.22
CA GLU A 818 15.42 22.34 22.61
C GLU A 818 14.42 21.28 23.14
N ASP A 819 13.24 21.17 22.51
CA ASP A 819 12.14 20.27 22.91
C ASP A 819 12.09 18.95 22.12
N ASP A 820 12.94 18.77 21.09
CA ASP A 820 12.86 17.61 20.18
C ASP A 820 13.53 16.34 20.75
N GLU A 821 12.73 15.38 21.23
CA GLU A 821 13.19 14.08 21.82
C GLU A 821 13.61 13.02 20.78
N PRO A 822 14.81 12.41 20.79
CA PRO A 822 15.23 11.41 19.77
C PRO A 822 14.22 10.29 19.50
N LEU A 823 14.09 9.87 18.23
CA LEU A 823 13.19 8.81 17.80
C LEU A 823 13.88 7.44 17.67
N SER A 824 15.20 7.36 17.83
CA SER A 824 16.02 6.15 17.63
C SER A 824 15.58 4.92 18.45
N ALA A 825 14.99 5.11 19.64
CA ALA A 825 14.43 4.00 20.42
C ALA A 825 13.07 3.50 19.90
N ALA A 826 12.29 4.37 19.25
CA ALA A 826 11.00 4.03 18.70
C ALA A 826 11.12 3.55 17.24
N ILE A 827 11.93 4.21 16.42
CA ILE A 827 12.15 3.94 15.00
C ILE A 827 13.59 3.46 14.84
N SER A 828 13.74 2.16 14.56
CA SER A 828 15.05 1.50 14.42
C SER A 828 15.77 1.86 13.12
N ALA A 829 15.03 2.14 12.05
CA ALA A 829 15.56 2.62 10.78
C ALA A 829 14.40 3.14 9.90
N TYR A 830 14.71 4.07 9.01
CA TYR A 830 13.83 4.50 7.93
C TYR A 830 14.45 4.24 6.56
N LEU A 831 13.75 3.49 5.71
CA LEU A 831 14.16 3.18 4.34
C LEU A 831 13.25 3.91 3.35
N ASN A 832 13.83 4.80 2.56
CA ASN A 832 13.14 5.67 1.62
C ASN A 832 13.30 5.18 0.18
N LEU A 833 12.21 5.21 -0.59
CA LEU A 833 12.17 4.80 -2.00
C LEU A 833 11.64 5.97 -2.83
N ASP A 834 12.53 6.58 -3.59
CA ASP A 834 12.31 7.80 -4.36
C ASP A 834 13.08 7.67 -5.67
N MET A 835 12.44 7.97 -6.82
CA MET A 835 13.05 7.81 -8.15
C MET A 835 13.78 6.46 -8.36
N VAL A 836 13.05 5.34 -8.23
CA VAL A 836 13.62 3.97 -8.30
C VAL A 836 13.34 3.24 -9.62
N GLY A 837 12.62 3.87 -10.54
CA GLY A 837 12.16 3.29 -11.80
C GLY A 837 13.12 3.47 -12.98
N ARG A 838 14.19 4.26 -12.86
CA ARG A 838 15.09 4.61 -13.99
C ARG A 838 16.47 3.99 -13.88
N LEU A 839 16.59 2.85 -13.21
CA LEU A 839 17.86 2.12 -13.08
C LEU A 839 18.54 1.92 -14.44
N ARG A 840 19.77 2.43 -14.57
CA ARG A 840 20.63 2.25 -15.75
C ARG A 840 21.72 1.23 -15.44
N GLU A 841 22.89 1.70 -15.02
CA GLU A 841 24.05 0.85 -14.74
C GLU A 841 24.16 0.52 -13.24
N LYS A 842 24.06 1.54 -12.37
CA LYS A 842 24.25 1.40 -10.93
C LYS A 842 23.08 1.97 -10.14
N LEU A 843 22.81 1.38 -9.00
CA LEU A 843 21.91 1.93 -7.98
C LEU A 843 22.74 2.76 -6.99
N VAL A 844 22.35 4.01 -6.77
CA VAL A 844 22.92 4.84 -5.71
C VAL A 844 22.12 4.58 -4.43
N ILE A 845 22.82 4.26 -3.34
CA ILE A 845 22.24 4.11 -2.01
C ILE A 845 22.80 5.23 -1.15
N GLN A 846 21.93 6.18 -0.81
CA GLN A 846 22.25 7.33 0.02
C GLN A 846 21.87 7.07 1.47
N GLY A 847 22.32 7.92 2.39
CA GLY A 847 22.08 7.79 3.82
C GLY A 847 23.03 6.82 4.52
N VAL A 848 24.01 6.25 3.81
CA VAL A 848 24.93 5.23 4.37
C VAL A 848 25.73 5.80 5.54
N GLY A 849 26.04 7.09 5.54
CA GLY A 849 26.74 7.76 6.64
C GLY A 849 25.88 8.02 7.89
N SER A 850 24.60 7.62 7.91
CA SER A 850 23.76 7.70 9.12
C SER A 850 24.02 6.57 10.12
N SER A 851 24.70 5.50 9.69
CA SER A 851 25.06 4.38 10.55
C SER A 851 26.27 3.60 10.00
N PRO A 852 27.23 3.21 10.85
CA PRO A 852 28.37 2.40 10.43
C PRO A 852 27.97 0.99 9.98
N THR A 853 26.75 0.53 10.30
CA THR A 853 26.29 -0.82 9.93
C THR A 853 25.78 -0.91 8.49
N TRP A 854 25.52 0.22 7.83
CA TRP A 854 24.79 0.20 6.57
C TRP A 854 25.56 -0.38 5.41
N ALA A 855 26.85 -0.05 5.26
CA ALA A 855 27.66 -0.53 4.15
C ALA A 855 27.69 -2.07 4.09
N ASP A 856 27.92 -2.71 5.24
CA ASP A 856 27.97 -4.17 5.37
C ASP A 856 26.61 -4.83 5.17
N GLU A 857 25.54 -4.24 5.73
CA GLU A 857 24.19 -4.79 5.60
C GLU A 857 23.70 -4.71 4.14
N VAL A 858 23.89 -3.56 3.49
CA VAL A 858 23.53 -3.35 2.08
C VAL A 858 24.26 -4.35 1.18
N GLN A 859 25.58 -4.49 1.32
CA GLN A 859 26.36 -5.42 0.50
C GLN A 859 25.94 -6.87 0.73
N ARG A 860 25.73 -7.27 2.00
CA ARG A 860 25.27 -8.62 2.36
C ARG A 860 23.93 -8.97 1.73
N ARG A 861 22.98 -8.05 1.74
CA ARG A 861 21.63 -8.25 1.18
C ARG A 861 21.60 -8.16 -0.35
N ASN A 862 22.60 -7.51 -0.94
CA ASN A 862 22.73 -7.43 -2.39
C ASN A 862 23.31 -8.71 -3.03
N VAL A 863 23.99 -9.57 -2.29
CA VAL A 863 24.53 -10.85 -2.82
C VAL A 863 23.50 -11.67 -3.63
N PRO A 864 22.27 -11.94 -3.15
CA PRO A 864 21.27 -12.67 -3.92
C PRO A 864 20.61 -11.86 -5.06
N VAL A 865 20.70 -10.53 -5.04
CA VAL A 865 20.04 -9.64 -6.02
C VAL A 865 20.97 -9.30 -7.19
N GLY A 866 22.25 -9.04 -6.89
CA GLY A 866 23.30 -8.80 -7.87
C GLY A 866 23.24 -7.43 -8.56
N LEU A 867 22.78 -6.37 -7.87
CA LEU A 867 22.83 -5.01 -8.41
C LEU A 867 24.25 -4.43 -8.31
N GLU A 868 24.67 -3.63 -9.29
CA GLU A 868 25.84 -2.77 -9.10
C GLU A 868 25.46 -1.59 -8.23
N LEU A 869 26.23 -1.34 -7.16
CA LEU A 869 25.91 -0.35 -6.14
C LEU A 869 26.96 0.76 -6.08
N GLU A 870 26.48 1.97 -5.81
CA GLU A 870 27.27 3.11 -5.34
C GLU A 870 26.76 3.52 -3.96
N LEU A 871 27.65 3.51 -2.95
CA LEU A 871 27.29 3.81 -1.57
C LEU A 871 27.67 5.27 -1.26
N ASP A 872 26.66 6.12 -1.14
CA ASP A 872 26.80 7.53 -0.81
C ASP A 872 26.60 7.75 0.70
N LYS A 873 27.61 8.35 1.34
CA LYS A 873 27.57 8.63 2.79
C LYS A 873 26.65 9.80 3.15
N THR A 874 26.19 10.60 2.19
CA THR A 874 25.32 11.76 2.43
C THR A 874 24.02 11.34 3.11
N ALA A 875 23.71 11.90 4.28
CA ALA A 875 22.48 11.64 5.04
C ALA A 875 21.74 12.93 5.45
N SER A 876 22.46 13.98 5.85
CA SER A 876 21.93 15.21 6.44
C SER A 876 21.31 16.21 5.46
N ARG A 877 21.51 16.01 4.14
CA ARG A 877 21.12 16.97 3.09
C ARG A 877 20.34 16.33 1.94
N LEU A 878 19.74 15.17 2.18
CA LEU A 878 18.98 14.50 1.14
C LEU A 878 17.71 15.32 0.82
N PRO A 879 17.41 15.61 -0.46
CA PRO A 879 16.22 16.37 -0.84
C PRO A 879 14.99 15.46 -0.89
N THR A 880 14.78 14.62 0.12
CA THR A 880 13.69 13.61 0.20
C THR A 880 13.23 13.44 1.65
N ASP A 881 12.13 12.73 1.88
CA ASP A 881 11.52 12.57 3.20
C ASP A 881 12.46 12.00 4.28
N ALA A 882 13.51 11.28 3.87
CA ALA A 882 14.54 10.76 4.78
C ALA A 882 15.25 11.85 5.59
N ALA A 883 15.37 13.07 5.04
CA ALA A 883 16.02 14.17 5.74
C ALA A 883 15.30 14.60 7.02
N SER A 884 13.96 14.42 7.09
CA SER A 884 13.18 14.75 8.29
C SER A 884 13.54 13.89 9.50
N PHE A 885 14.16 12.73 9.28
CA PHE A 885 14.45 11.72 10.31
C PHE A 885 15.87 11.84 10.91
N VAL A 886 16.82 12.40 10.17
CA VAL A 886 18.21 12.58 10.63
C VAL A 886 18.30 13.51 11.87
N PRO A 887 17.58 14.66 11.92
CA PRO A 887 17.46 15.49 13.12
C PRO A 887 16.82 14.79 14.33
N ARG A 888 16.32 13.57 14.17
CA ARG A 888 15.70 12.78 15.24
C ARG A 888 16.50 11.53 15.56
N GLU A 889 17.76 11.50 15.11
CA GLU A 889 18.73 10.42 15.32
C GLU A 889 18.25 9.05 14.79
N VAL A 890 17.46 9.03 13.71
CA VAL A 890 17.02 7.78 13.09
C VAL A 890 17.99 7.41 11.97
N PRO A 891 18.55 6.17 11.95
CA PRO A 891 19.33 5.68 10.82
C PRO A 891 18.49 5.61 9.55
N ILE A 892 19.00 6.14 8.45
CA ILE A 892 18.29 6.22 7.17
C ILE A 892 19.02 5.49 6.04
N LEU A 893 18.27 4.99 5.06
CA LEU A 893 18.76 4.64 3.73
C LEU A 893 17.79 5.13 2.67
N ALA A 894 18.30 5.64 1.55
CA ALA A 894 17.47 6.03 0.41
C ALA A 894 18.01 5.38 -0.87
N ALA A 895 17.12 4.76 -1.65
CA ALA A 895 17.45 4.32 -3.01
C ALA A 895 17.31 5.50 -3.98
N PHE A 896 18.22 5.62 -4.95
CA PHE A 896 18.14 6.64 -5.99
C PHE A 896 18.73 6.09 -7.31
N THR A 897 18.02 6.26 -8.42
CA THR A 897 18.49 5.79 -9.75
C THR A 897 19.11 6.89 -10.63
N GLY A 898 19.23 8.11 -10.11
CA GLY A 898 19.81 9.24 -10.82
C GLY A 898 18.78 10.12 -11.50
N ALA A 899 19.07 11.42 -11.61
CA ALA A 899 18.16 12.35 -12.28
C ALA A 899 18.19 12.18 -13.81
N HIS A 900 17.10 12.59 -14.47
CA HIS A 900 16.91 12.48 -15.91
C HIS A 900 16.15 13.69 -16.49
N GLU A 901 16.17 13.85 -17.82
CA GLU A 901 15.59 15.01 -18.52
C GLU A 901 14.07 15.13 -18.43
N ASP A 902 13.39 14.03 -18.09
CA ASP A 902 11.93 14.02 -17.88
C ASP A 902 11.51 14.40 -16.45
N TYR A 903 12.46 14.50 -15.51
CA TYR A 903 12.17 14.79 -14.10
C TYR A 903 11.38 16.09 -13.96
N HIS A 904 10.33 16.09 -13.11
CA HIS A 904 9.43 17.23 -12.92
C HIS A 904 8.80 17.77 -14.21
N THR A 905 8.58 16.91 -15.22
CA THR A 905 7.90 17.28 -16.47
C THR A 905 6.72 16.36 -16.79
N PRO A 906 5.78 16.78 -17.65
CA PRO A 906 4.71 15.92 -18.15
C PRO A 906 5.21 14.69 -18.92
N ARG A 907 6.50 14.66 -19.30
CA ARG A 907 7.13 13.57 -20.04
C ARG A 907 7.62 12.43 -19.15
N ASP A 908 7.50 12.54 -17.82
CA ASP A 908 7.84 11.44 -16.93
C ASP A 908 6.73 10.38 -16.90
N THR A 909 6.72 9.52 -17.93
CA THR A 909 5.62 8.60 -18.23
C THR A 909 5.99 7.12 -18.00
N PRO A 910 5.00 6.23 -17.73
CA PRO A 910 5.21 4.83 -17.36
C PRO A 910 6.03 4.00 -18.35
N GLU A 911 5.95 4.33 -19.65
CA GLU A 911 6.57 3.56 -20.73
C GLU A 911 8.09 3.67 -20.72
N LYS A 912 8.63 4.64 -19.97
CA LYS A 912 10.06 4.90 -19.88
C LYS A 912 10.73 4.29 -18.66
N LEU A 913 9.96 3.59 -17.80
CA LEU A 913 10.48 2.93 -16.61
C LEU A 913 11.16 1.60 -16.94
N ASN A 914 12.21 1.31 -16.18
CA ASN A 914 12.85 0.00 -16.10
C ASN A 914 12.22 -0.82 -14.98
N TYR A 915 11.12 -1.50 -15.28
CA TYR A 915 10.37 -2.33 -14.33
C TYR A 915 11.19 -3.48 -13.73
N GLU A 916 12.10 -4.08 -14.51
CA GLU A 916 13.02 -5.11 -13.99
C GLU A 916 13.99 -4.55 -12.96
N GLY A 917 14.51 -3.36 -13.22
CA GLY A 917 15.38 -2.63 -12.29
C GLY A 917 14.65 -2.28 -11.00
N ALA A 918 13.45 -1.69 -11.11
CA ALA A 918 12.61 -1.35 -9.97
C ALA A 918 12.28 -2.58 -9.10
N ALA A 919 11.92 -3.70 -9.72
CA ALA A 919 11.66 -4.95 -9.01
C ALA A 919 12.89 -5.48 -8.25
N LYS A 920 14.09 -5.40 -8.84
CA LYS A 920 15.34 -5.76 -8.15
C LYS A 920 15.65 -4.82 -6.98
N ILE A 921 15.40 -3.51 -7.14
CA ILE A 921 15.58 -2.52 -6.07
C ILE A 921 14.62 -2.81 -4.90
N ALA A 922 13.35 -3.07 -5.20
CA ALA A 922 12.34 -3.48 -4.21
C ALA A 922 12.78 -4.75 -3.48
N HIS A 923 13.30 -5.76 -4.20
CA HIS A 923 13.82 -6.99 -3.60
C HIS A 923 15.00 -6.72 -2.66
N LEU A 924 15.97 -5.88 -3.06
CA LEU A 924 17.09 -5.51 -2.20
C LEU A 924 16.60 -4.82 -0.91
N PHE A 925 15.73 -3.83 -1.04
CA PHE A 925 15.20 -3.10 0.12
C PHE A 925 14.30 -3.96 1.00
N ALA A 926 13.59 -4.95 0.45
CA ALA A 926 12.85 -5.95 1.23
C ALA A 926 13.79 -6.81 2.07
N LEU A 927 14.94 -7.21 1.51
CA LEU A 927 15.94 -8.01 2.21
C LEU A 927 16.65 -7.22 3.31
N ILE A 928 16.95 -5.93 3.07
CA ILE A 928 17.48 -5.02 4.11
C ILE A 928 16.45 -4.83 5.21
N THR A 929 15.20 -4.50 4.87
CA THR A 929 14.10 -4.33 5.83
C THR A 929 13.91 -5.58 6.68
N ARG A 930 13.85 -6.77 6.05
CA ARG A 930 13.80 -8.07 6.75
C ARG A 930 14.99 -8.26 7.69
N GLY A 931 16.19 -7.86 7.27
CA GLY A 931 17.39 -7.91 8.09
C GLY A 931 17.23 -7.11 9.37
N VAL A 932 16.82 -5.84 9.25
CA VAL A 932 16.58 -4.95 10.40
C VAL A 932 15.42 -5.46 11.27
N LEU A 933 14.35 -5.98 10.69
CA LEU A 933 13.21 -6.54 11.44
C LEU A 933 13.61 -7.73 12.31
N THR A 934 14.58 -8.55 11.87
CA THR A 934 14.95 -9.82 12.54
C THR A 934 16.20 -9.72 13.42
N ALA A 935 17.03 -8.71 13.23
CA ALA A 935 18.28 -8.53 13.97
C ALA A 935 18.07 -8.38 15.49
N ASP A 936 18.99 -8.89 16.31
CA ASP A 936 18.95 -8.70 17.76
C ASP A 936 19.02 -7.23 18.15
N GLN A 937 19.94 -6.49 17.52
CA GLN A 937 20.16 -5.07 17.75
C GLN A 937 19.80 -4.28 16.48
N PRO A 938 19.17 -3.10 16.60
CA PRO A 938 18.91 -2.25 15.45
C PRO A 938 20.22 -1.58 14.98
N PRO A 939 20.25 -1.04 13.75
CA PRO A 939 21.27 -0.09 13.35
C PRO A 939 21.39 1.04 14.38
N VAL A 940 22.62 1.41 14.71
CA VAL A 940 22.90 2.54 15.61
C VAL A 940 23.02 3.80 14.78
N PHE A 941 22.44 4.91 15.24
CA PHE A 941 22.66 6.19 14.59
C PHE A 941 24.03 6.75 14.99
N GLU A 942 24.89 6.95 14.00
CA GLU A 942 26.19 7.59 14.17
C GLU A 942 26.55 8.25 12.83
N LEU A 943 26.58 9.58 12.84
CA LEU A 943 26.73 10.37 11.62
C LEU A 943 28.20 10.47 11.20
N GLU A 944 28.55 9.89 10.05
CA GLU A 944 29.90 9.84 9.50
C GLU A 944 29.94 10.31 8.02
N GLU A 945 29.84 11.62 7.80
CA GLU A 945 29.78 12.23 6.45
C GLU A 945 31.10 12.82 5.93
N GLY A 946 32.17 12.85 6.75
CA GLY A 946 33.43 13.53 6.41
C GLY A 946 33.40 15.06 6.59
N ALA A 947 34.52 15.74 6.30
CA ALA A 947 34.66 17.18 6.55
C ALA A 947 33.79 18.03 5.61
N GLN A 948 33.08 18.98 6.22
CA GLN A 948 32.12 19.91 5.63
C GLN A 948 32.68 20.73 4.45
N PRO A 949 32.05 20.68 3.27
CA PRO A 949 31.80 21.88 2.49
C PRO A 949 30.65 22.63 3.16
N SER A 950 30.86 23.93 3.39
CA SER A 950 29.93 24.88 4.01
C SER A 950 28.48 24.75 3.49
N GLU A 951 27.51 24.87 4.40
CA GLU A 951 26.04 24.90 4.21
C GLU A 951 25.58 25.39 2.82
N VAL A 952 24.74 24.57 2.17
CA VAL A 952 24.23 24.78 0.81
C VAL A 952 22.73 25.05 0.86
N PRO A 953 22.28 26.30 0.64
CA PRO A 953 20.88 26.59 0.35
C PRO A 953 20.50 26.18 -1.09
N ARG A 954 19.26 25.74 -1.31
CA ARG A 954 18.66 25.61 -2.66
C ARG A 954 18.74 26.98 -3.36
N ALA A 955 19.40 27.03 -4.51
CA ALA A 955 19.78 28.28 -5.17
C ALA A 955 19.04 28.51 -6.49
N ASN A 956 18.67 29.78 -6.73
CA ASN A 956 17.98 30.24 -7.94
C ASN A 956 18.99 30.43 -9.08
N LEU A 957 19.09 29.47 -9.99
CA LEU A 957 19.93 29.56 -11.19
C LEU A 957 19.36 30.60 -12.17
N THR A 958 20.05 31.74 -12.32
CA THR A 958 19.72 32.79 -13.29
C THR A 958 20.41 32.60 -14.65
N ALA A 959 21.62 32.01 -14.64
CA ALA A 959 22.36 31.65 -15.85
C ALA A 959 22.02 30.23 -16.31
N TYR A 960 21.88 30.06 -17.62
CA TYR A 960 21.55 28.81 -18.30
C TYR A 960 22.65 28.47 -19.31
N LEU A 961 23.17 27.25 -19.23
CA LEU A 961 24.11 26.70 -20.21
C LEU A 961 23.48 25.67 -21.14
N GLY A 962 22.31 25.10 -20.81
CA GLY A 962 21.70 24.03 -21.60
C GLY A 962 22.51 22.73 -21.61
N THR A 963 23.26 22.49 -20.55
CA THR A 963 23.93 21.23 -20.23
C THR A 963 23.02 20.34 -19.39
N ILE A 964 23.07 19.04 -19.63
CA ILE A 964 22.32 18.04 -18.87
C ILE A 964 23.34 17.17 -18.13
N PRO A 965 23.49 17.33 -16.81
CA PRO A 965 24.43 16.52 -16.04
C PRO A 965 24.07 15.03 -16.07
N ASP A 966 25.11 14.21 -16.01
CA ASP A 966 25.06 12.77 -15.81
C ASP A 966 25.38 12.49 -14.34
N TYR A 967 24.33 12.28 -13.55
CA TYR A 967 24.42 12.06 -12.11
C TYR A 967 24.84 10.62 -11.76
N VAL A 968 25.09 9.76 -12.75
CA VAL A 968 25.41 8.32 -12.60
C VAL A 968 26.90 8.04 -12.86
N ALA A 969 27.68 9.07 -13.20
CA ALA A 969 29.12 8.95 -13.25
C ALA A 969 29.66 8.80 -11.83
N GLY A 970 30.31 7.66 -11.53
CA GLY A 970 31.01 7.43 -10.25
C GLY A 970 32.15 8.42 -10.01
N GLU A 971 33.23 8.06 -9.29
CA GLU A 971 34.38 8.95 -8.97
C GLU A 971 35.20 9.48 -10.19
N ILE A 972 34.56 10.10 -11.17
CA ILE A 972 35.16 10.85 -12.24
C ILE A 972 35.27 12.29 -11.73
N LYS A 973 36.50 12.78 -11.60
CA LYS A 973 36.73 14.20 -11.33
C LYS A 973 36.20 15.02 -12.51
N GLY A 974 35.04 15.64 -12.33
CA GLY A 974 34.34 16.38 -13.37
C GLY A 974 32.84 16.14 -13.38
N MET A 975 32.10 17.00 -14.07
CA MET A 975 30.67 16.81 -14.30
C MET A 975 30.48 16.22 -15.69
N ARG A 976 30.20 14.91 -15.73
CA ARG A 976 29.84 14.22 -16.97
C ARG A 976 28.48 14.71 -17.46
N LEU A 977 28.31 14.83 -18.76
CA LEU A 977 27.08 15.26 -19.39
C LEU A 977 26.36 14.07 -19.99
N SER A 978 25.10 13.87 -19.60
CA SER A 978 24.23 12.89 -20.25
C SER A 978 23.74 13.43 -21.60
N GLY A 979 23.68 14.76 -21.72
CA GLY A 979 23.28 15.45 -22.95
C GLY A 979 23.49 16.95 -22.89
N VAL A 980 23.05 17.61 -23.96
CA VAL A 980 22.92 19.07 -24.05
C VAL A 980 21.58 19.38 -24.71
N GLY A 981 20.88 20.41 -24.26
CA GLY A 981 19.65 20.87 -24.90
C GLY A 981 19.95 21.35 -26.32
N GLY A 982 19.20 20.85 -27.31
CA GLY A 982 19.53 20.99 -28.74
C GLY A 982 19.73 22.44 -29.25
N ASN A 983 19.13 23.43 -28.58
CA ASN A 983 19.28 24.86 -28.89
C ASN A 983 19.99 25.67 -27.78
N GLY A 984 20.49 25.01 -26.74
CA GLY A 984 21.12 25.63 -25.58
C GLY A 984 22.54 26.14 -25.86
N PRO A 985 23.07 27.06 -25.02
CA PRO A 985 24.42 27.60 -25.17
C PRO A 985 25.53 26.55 -25.32
N ALA A 986 25.45 25.45 -24.56
CA ALA A 986 26.41 24.35 -24.62
C ALA A 986 26.39 23.62 -25.96
N ALA A 987 25.21 23.39 -26.53
CA ALA A 987 25.08 22.81 -27.87
C ALA A 987 25.66 23.74 -28.94
N LYS A 988 25.42 25.05 -28.85
CA LYS A 988 25.99 26.06 -29.76
C LYS A 988 27.52 26.14 -29.66
N ALA A 989 28.07 25.94 -28.46
CA ALA A 989 29.50 25.89 -28.21
C ALA A 989 30.16 24.56 -28.64
N GLY A 990 29.37 23.56 -29.06
CA GLY A 990 29.86 22.26 -29.51
C GLY A 990 30.11 21.23 -28.42
N VAL A 991 29.56 21.45 -27.21
CA VAL A 991 29.48 20.46 -26.14
C VAL A 991 28.48 19.37 -26.53
N LYS A 992 28.74 18.12 -26.14
CA LYS A 992 27.94 16.93 -26.51
C LYS A 992 27.65 16.07 -25.29
N GLY A 993 26.61 15.26 -25.36
CA GLY A 993 26.43 14.15 -24.42
C GLY A 993 27.63 13.21 -24.44
N GLY A 994 28.09 12.79 -23.26
CA GLY A 994 29.30 12.01 -23.03
C GLY A 994 30.52 12.84 -22.63
N ASP A 995 30.51 14.16 -22.78
CA ASP A 995 31.60 15.03 -22.35
C ASP A 995 31.68 15.13 -20.82
N VAL A 996 32.89 15.25 -20.27
CA VAL A 996 33.09 15.51 -18.83
C VAL A 996 33.65 16.91 -18.64
N ILE A 997 32.85 17.84 -18.12
CA ILE A 997 33.32 19.17 -17.78
C ILE A 997 34.22 19.07 -16.55
N VAL A 998 35.51 19.36 -16.71
CA VAL A 998 36.51 19.34 -15.63
C VAL A 998 36.91 20.74 -15.18
N GLU A 999 36.62 21.75 -16.00
CA GLU A 999 36.80 23.15 -15.64
C GLU A 999 35.70 24.01 -16.26
N LEU A 1000 35.15 24.97 -15.52
CA LEU A 1000 34.23 25.97 -16.02
C LEU A 1000 34.58 27.33 -15.41
N ALA A 1001 34.79 28.34 -16.25
CA ALA A 1001 35.15 29.71 -15.86
C ALA A 1001 36.38 29.77 -14.92
N GLY A 1002 37.40 28.93 -15.17
CA GLY A 1002 38.63 28.88 -14.37
C GLY A 1002 38.53 28.04 -13.09
N ARG A 1003 37.37 27.44 -12.81
CA ARG A 1003 37.16 26.57 -11.65
C ARG A 1003 37.19 25.11 -12.04
N LYS A 1004 37.93 24.31 -11.27
CA LYS A 1004 37.86 22.86 -11.36
C LYS A 1004 36.49 22.39 -10.93
N ILE A 1005 35.93 21.50 -11.74
CA ILE A 1005 34.67 20.82 -11.47
C ILE A 1005 35.05 19.41 -11.05
N GLU A 1006 34.71 19.01 -9.83
CA GLU A 1006 34.95 17.64 -9.35
C GLU A 1006 33.66 16.83 -9.29
N ASN A 1007 32.51 17.49 -9.05
CA ASN A 1007 31.19 16.87 -9.02
C ASN A 1007 30.09 17.81 -9.58
N VAL A 1008 28.83 17.34 -9.55
CA VAL A 1008 27.68 18.09 -10.07
C VAL A 1008 27.29 19.31 -9.23
N TYR A 1009 27.59 19.31 -7.93
CA TYR A 1009 27.36 20.48 -7.08
C TYR A 1009 28.34 21.59 -7.45
N ASP A 1010 29.62 21.28 -7.65
CA ASP A 1010 30.63 22.23 -8.15
C ASP A 1010 30.21 22.85 -9.47
N TYR A 1011 29.55 22.06 -10.32
CA TYR A 1011 29.03 22.52 -11.60
C TYR A 1011 27.85 23.49 -11.44
N THR A 1012 26.87 23.15 -10.60
CA THR A 1012 25.73 24.04 -10.28
C THR A 1012 26.23 25.37 -9.70
N PHE A 1013 27.21 25.33 -8.79
CA PHE A 1013 27.88 26.53 -8.28
C PHE A 1013 28.65 27.30 -9.36
N ALA A 1014 29.32 26.60 -10.27
CA ALA A 1014 30.04 27.24 -11.36
C ALA A 1014 29.09 27.94 -12.32
N ILE A 1015 27.87 27.41 -12.53
CA ILE A 1015 26.82 28.06 -13.32
C ILE A 1015 26.31 29.34 -12.65
N GLU A 1016 26.05 29.32 -11.34
CA GLU A 1016 25.67 30.53 -10.59
C GLU A 1016 26.72 31.64 -10.68
N ALA A 1017 27.99 31.23 -10.77
CA ALA A 1017 29.10 32.14 -10.89
C ALA A 1017 29.24 32.73 -12.31
N LEU A 1018 28.39 32.42 -13.27
CA LEU A 1018 28.49 32.91 -14.64
C LEU A 1018 27.73 34.22 -14.84
N LYS A 1019 28.27 35.08 -15.70
CA LYS A 1019 27.59 36.29 -16.16
C LYS A 1019 26.91 36.03 -17.49
N ILE A 1020 25.61 36.35 -17.57
CA ILE A 1020 24.82 36.19 -18.79
C ILE A 1020 25.40 37.10 -19.89
N GLY A 1021 25.61 36.53 -21.08
CA GLY A 1021 26.14 37.26 -22.24
C GLY A 1021 27.67 37.34 -22.33
N ASP A 1022 28.41 37.03 -21.26
CA ASP A 1022 29.88 37.03 -21.28
C ASP A 1022 30.39 35.61 -21.61
N PRO A 1023 31.22 35.42 -22.66
CA PRO A 1023 31.76 34.12 -22.98
C PRO A 1023 32.67 33.60 -21.87
N VAL A 1024 32.50 32.33 -21.50
CA VAL A 1024 33.30 31.66 -20.47
C VAL A 1024 33.99 30.43 -21.03
N LYS A 1025 35.24 30.24 -20.62
CA LYS A 1025 36.03 29.06 -20.94
C LYS A 1025 35.45 27.84 -20.23
N VAL A 1026 35.29 26.75 -20.96
CA VAL A 1026 35.00 25.42 -20.43
C VAL A 1026 36.10 24.47 -20.89
N VAL A 1027 36.59 23.63 -19.98
CA VAL A 1027 37.48 22.52 -20.32
C VAL A 1027 36.70 21.25 -20.07
N LEU A 1028 36.56 20.44 -21.12
CA LEU A 1028 35.88 19.16 -21.07
C LEU A 1028 36.79 18.02 -21.52
N ILE A 1029 36.54 16.82 -21.03
CA ILE A 1029 37.18 15.59 -21.50
C ILE A 1029 36.22 14.91 -22.46
N ARG A 1030 36.67 14.69 -23.70
CA ARG A 1030 35.98 13.88 -24.71
C ARG A 1030 36.95 12.84 -25.24
N ASP A 1031 36.56 11.57 -25.22
CA ASP A 1031 37.40 10.45 -25.65
C ASP A 1031 38.80 10.43 -24.99
N GLY A 1032 38.86 10.82 -23.70
CA GLY A 1032 40.11 10.89 -22.93
C GLY A 1032 41.04 12.07 -23.25
N LYS A 1033 40.60 13.04 -24.05
CA LYS A 1033 41.37 14.25 -24.39
C LYS A 1033 40.70 15.51 -23.84
N ASN A 1034 41.50 16.42 -23.30
CA ASN A 1034 41.04 17.75 -22.91
C ASN A 1034 40.71 18.58 -24.16
N ILE A 1035 39.49 19.08 -24.23
CA ILE A 1035 39.01 20.02 -25.23
C ILE A 1035 38.62 21.29 -24.50
N GLU A 1036 39.14 22.41 -24.98
CA GLU A 1036 38.81 23.74 -24.50
C GLU A 1036 37.82 24.39 -25.45
N LEU A 1037 36.67 24.83 -24.92
CA LEU A 1037 35.63 25.52 -25.67
C LEU A 1037 35.24 26.81 -24.94
N GLU A 1038 34.49 27.65 -25.63
CA GLU A 1038 33.94 28.90 -25.10
C GLU A 1038 32.42 28.83 -25.15
N ILE A 1039 31.75 28.94 -24.00
CA ILE A 1039 30.28 28.93 -23.91
C ILE A 1039 29.81 30.31 -23.48
N THR A 1040 28.81 30.89 -24.16
CA THR A 1040 28.18 32.15 -23.75
C THR A 1040 26.87 31.86 -23.00
N PRO A 1041 26.80 32.02 -21.67
CA PRO A 1041 25.60 31.74 -20.89
C PRO A 1041 24.43 32.65 -21.28
N THR A 1042 23.22 32.12 -21.28
CA THR A 1042 21.98 32.89 -21.50
C THR A 1042 21.15 32.98 -20.22
N ALA A 1043 20.16 33.86 -20.17
CA ALA A 1043 19.19 33.86 -19.08
C ALA A 1043 18.32 32.59 -19.14
N ARG A 1044 17.93 32.06 -17.97
CA ARG A 1044 16.83 31.09 -17.85
C ARG A 1044 15.54 31.86 -18.17
N GLU A 1045 14.81 31.47 -19.22
CA GLU A 1045 13.60 32.19 -19.66
C GLU A 1045 12.42 32.02 -18.70
#